data_AF-A0A958XD81-F1
#
_entry.id   AF-A0A958XD81-F1
#
_cell.length_a   1.000
_cell.length_b   1.000
_cell.length_c   1.000
_cell.angle_alpha   90.00
_cell.angle_beta   90.00
_cell.angle_gamma   90.00
#
_symmetry.space_group_name_H-M   'P 1'
#
loop_
_entity.id
_entity.type
_entity.pdbx_description
1 polymer ?
#
loop_
_entity_poly.entity_id
_entity_poly.type
_entity_poly.pdbx_seq_one_letter_code
_entity_poly.pdbx_strand_id
1 'polypeptide(L)'
;MRAIDRIPLNWSTLRLDLSDTTALTENQRSFVREKLSAVLLEGIRRQLSETDARLADAVSSLTLDYRKFQEKTMGDVWKEVVLPFLQKKPELWKIWEDLRLGQVTEDKRSVREVLHLDVPVSKNPHFQEESRVIKTVALGTALGLSSDKIDILADLPLDLERATSTDWQKLVDDKVISTKEKESLERSFALLYFTGGQPALAAQLHLKLPNVQDMVQFDTTDWLEVLQAAGSETPNGESPEDYAANLRRLAQRNFPSAFFLERKVQRGLPHEAVLAELKKLPGSTGKKSTETDVSRGNREPGVHDSPLLRGISNTYKHLGAGEVLADTKASPEAKLEALNLRIGYLKKFTDNNPDFDLLKGDFFSKNGKDKKLDLKGIPAEHHAAVRRQMMAFQRVARLANTYEAQEIFLAAGYDSSHGIVQVSPEQVYAELGGTVSLNDVATTIENAQTQYDQVIQATLAFHSISSDQYMGLQVLDYPEELKNHLQNIDGYAEMFGNQNFCECEHCKSIFGPAAYFVDLMRFTDESIKLIKVDSKAEEDAGLPDKDQHPISLAMRRPDLWHIELSCENTNRPVPYLQIINKIKITYLCKVLGIWDDQKNYDQNAAKLWEELARLPLEDDDTGSGTGTGTGTGTDPIVNLPNAAKLGASNTTGTTWKNSFRVAFNRPFEESLIWLEALGIRYKDLLQALKVDAPHRQEAAYLGLSAEEWAILTTPDIYLDELVELRFAFPPEQPEEGKPGYFELEK
;
A
#
# COMPACT_ATOMS: atom_id res chain seq x y z
N MET A 1 -17.50 -54.16 30.86
CA MET A 1 -17.91 -52.80 31.27
C MET A 1 -17.20 -51.87 30.32
N ARG A 2 -17.94 -51.11 29.51
CA ARG A 2 -17.38 -50.34 28.38
C ARG A 2 -16.50 -49.21 28.91
N ALA A 3 -15.49 -48.76 28.16
CA ALA A 3 -14.66 -47.64 28.62
C ALA A 3 -15.49 -46.39 28.95
N ILE A 4 -16.48 -46.06 28.10
CA ILE A 4 -17.34 -44.89 28.31
C ILE A 4 -18.22 -44.99 29.57
N ASP A 5 -18.66 -46.20 29.94
CA ASP A 5 -19.51 -46.41 31.13
C ASP A 5 -18.77 -46.08 32.44
N ARG A 6 -17.43 -46.04 32.40
CA ARG A 6 -16.57 -45.73 33.55
C ARG A 6 -16.21 -44.26 33.65
N ILE A 7 -16.56 -43.46 32.64
CA ILE A 7 -16.16 -42.06 32.51
C ILE A 7 -17.42 -41.19 32.58
N PRO A 8 -17.71 -40.55 33.74
CA PRO A 8 -18.88 -39.68 33.87
C PRO A 8 -18.70 -38.31 33.18
N LEU A 9 -17.55 -38.08 32.55
CA LEU A 9 -17.21 -36.87 31.81
C LEU A 9 -17.77 -36.91 30.39
N ASN A 10 -18.04 -35.74 29.84
CA ASN A 10 -18.52 -35.53 28.48
C ASN A 10 -17.79 -34.36 27.81
N TRP A 11 -18.16 -34.05 26.57
CA TRP A 11 -17.49 -32.99 25.82
C TRP A 11 -17.54 -31.61 26.49
N SER A 12 -18.67 -31.20 27.07
CA SER A 12 -18.75 -29.89 27.74
C SER A 12 -17.85 -29.82 28.98
N THR A 13 -17.73 -30.92 29.73
CA THR A 13 -16.77 -30.98 30.85
C THR A 13 -15.31 -30.96 30.44
N LEU A 14 -14.98 -31.43 29.22
CA LEU A 14 -13.60 -31.49 28.74
C LEU A 14 -12.97 -30.11 28.53
N ARG A 15 -13.77 -29.06 28.47
CA ARG A 15 -13.32 -27.68 28.27
C ARG A 15 -13.10 -26.90 29.56
N LEU A 16 -13.57 -27.43 30.68
CA LEU A 16 -13.49 -26.74 31.96
C LEU A 16 -12.09 -26.85 32.54
N ASP A 17 -11.60 -25.76 33.11
CA ASP A 17 -10.37 -25.76 33.89
C ASP A 17 -10.61 -26.52 35.19
N LEU A 18 -9.66 -27.37 35.57
CA LEU A 18 -9.76 -28.18 36.79
C LEU A 18 -9.60 -27.36 38.07
N SER A 19 -9.23 -26.09 37.95
CA SER A 19 -9.19 -25.09 39.01
C SER A 19 -10.59 -24.64 39.44
N ASP A 20 -11.58 -24.66 38.53
CA ASP A 20 -12.98 -24.34 38.82
C ASP A 20 -13.89 -25.53 38.45
N THR A 21 -14.25 -26.29 39.49
CA THR A 21 -15.12 -27.48 39.35
C THR A 21 -16.60 -27.17 39.62
N THR A 22 -17.00 -25.90 39.72
CA THR A 22 -18.38 -25.53 40.07
C THR A 22 -19.41 -25.95 39.03
N ALA A 23 -19.03 -25.97 37.76
CA ALA A 23 -19.87 -26.39 36.63
C ALA A 23 -19.98 -27.93 36.49
N LEU A 24 -19.22 -28.71 37.26
CA LEU A 24 -19.29 -30.18 37.24
C LEU A 24 -20.41 -30.70 38.14
N THR A 25 -21.11 -31.74 37.67
CA THR A 25 -22.07 -32.50 38.51
C THR A 25 -21.34 -33.22 39.66
N GLU A 26 -22.07 -33.63 40.69
CA GLU A 26 -21.46 -34.30 41.85
C GLU A 26 -20.69 -35.58 41.48
N ASN A 27 -21.23 -36.37 40.55
CA ASN A 27 -20.57 -37.58 40.06
C ASN A 27 -19.25 -37.25 39.33
N GLN A 28 -19.28 -36.23 38.46
CA GLN A 28 -18.09 -35.77 37.73
C GLN A 28 -17.02 -35.20 38.67
N ARG A 29 -17.44 -34.43 39.69
CA ARG A 29 -16.52 -33.93 40.73
C ARG A 29 -15.87 -35.06 41.51
N SER A 30 -16.63 -36.09 41.89
CA SER A 30 -16.04 -37.23 42.61
C SER A 30 -15.00 -37.96 41.75
N PHE A 31 -15.31 -38.21 40.48
CA PHE A 31 -14.39 -38.86 39.55
C PHE A 31 -13.10 -38.07 39.36
N VAL A 32 -13.19 -36.77 39.07
CA VAL A 32 -12.02 -35.89 38.92
C VAL A 32 -11.18 -35.88 40.19
N ARG A 33 -11.84 -35.79 41.35
CA ARG A 33 -11.16 -35.80 42.65
C ARG A 33 -10.41 -37.09 42.92
N GLU A 34 -11.07 -38.24 42.71
CA GLU A 34 -10.46 -39.55 42.91
C GLU A 34 -9.27 -39.73 41.97
N LYS A 35 -9.42 -39.35 40.70
CA LYS A 35 -8.35 -39.47 39.70
C LYS A 35 -7.15 -38.58 40.03
N LEU A 36 -7.35 -37.28 40.25
CA LEU A 36 -6.25 -36.36 40.56
C LEU A 36 -5.56 -36.69 41.89
N SER A 37 -6.32 -37.16 42.89
CA SER A 37 -5.73 -37.61 44.16
C SER A 37 -4.91 -38.88 43.99
N ALA A 38 -5.35 -39.81 43.13
CA ALA A 38 -4.58 -41.01 42.78
C ALA A 38 -3.31 -40.66 41.99
N VAL A 39 -3.37 -39.70 41.06
CA VAL A 39 -2.20 -39.18 40.34
C VAL A 39 -1.18 -38.57 41.29
N LEU A 40 -1.63 -37.74 42.23
CA LEU A 40 -0.76 -37.14 43.24
C LEU A 40 -0.10 -38.21 44.12
N LEU A 41 -0.86 -39.23 44.52
CA LEU A 41 -0.34 -40.36 45.29
C LEU A 41 0.68 -41.19 44.49
N GLU A 42 0.39 -41.47 43.22
CA GLU A 42 1.29 -42.23 42.34
C GLU A 42 2.58 -41.44 42.07
N GLY A 43 2.52 -40.11 41.98
CA GLY A 43 3.70 -39.25 41.90
C GLY A 43 4.61 -39.41 43.13
N ILE A 44 4.03 -39.40 44.34
CA ILE A 44 4.74 -39.66 45.60
C ILE A 44 5.31 -41.08 45.62
N ARG A 45 4.52 -42.07 45.22
CA ARG A 45 4.93 -43.48 45.17
C ARG A 45 6.11 -43.68 44.22
N ARG A 46 6.07 -43.09 43.03
CA ARG A 46 7.15 -43.20 42.03
C ARG A 46 8.46 -42.65 42.58
N GLN A 47 8.41 -41.48 43.22
CA GLN A 47 9.56 -40.86 43.86
C GLN A 47 10.15 -41.74 44.98
N LEU A 48 9.29 -42.42 45.76
CA LEU A 48 9.75 -43.40 46.75
C LEU A 48 10.29 -44.67 46.12
N SER A 49 9.71 -45.14 45.02
CA SER A 49 10.12 -46.38 44.34
C SER A 49 11.51 -46.28 43.73
N GLU A 50 11.91 -45.08 43.30
CA GLU A 50 13.28 -44.77 42.87
C GLU A 50 14.29 -44.91 44.02
N THR A 51 13.82 -44.91 45.27
CA THR A 51 14.65 -45.02 46.47
C THR A 51 14.55 -46.40 47.17
N ASP A 52 13.34 -46.84 47.54
CA ASP A 52 13.07 -48.16 48.14
C ASP A 52 11.62 -48.60 47.90
N ALA A 53 11.43 -49.80 47.32
CA ALA A 53 10.13 -50.35 46.98
C ALA A 53 9.19 -50.54 48.19
N ARG A 54 9.72 -50.79 49.39
CA ARG A 54 8.90 -50.99 50.60
C ARG A 54 8.26 -49.70 51.08
N LEU A 55 8.95 -48.56 50.89
CA LEU A 55 8.37 -47.24 51.18
C LEU A 55 7.24 -46.92 50.20
N ALA A 56 7.44 -47.22 48.92
CA ALA A 56 6.44 -47.02 47.88
C ALA A 56 5.17 -47.87 48.10
N ASP A 57 5.32 -49.15 48.44
CA ASP A 57 4.18 -50.03 48.74
C ASP A 57 3.43 -49.58 50.00
N ALA A 58 4.15 -49.09 51.02
CA ALA A 58 3.54 -48.64 52.25
C ALA A 58 2.63 -47.41 52.07
N VAL A 59 3.01 -46.47 51.19
CA VAL A 59 2.18 -45.29 50.90
C VAL A 59 1.03 -45.59 49.96
N SER A 60 0.98 -46.75 49.30
CA SER A 60 -0.11 -47.11 48.40
C SER A 60 -1.48 -47.20 49.10
N SER A 61 -1.50 -47.37 50.43
CA SER A 61 -2.73 -47.34 51.24
C SER A 61 -3.10 -45.95 51.78
N LEU A 62 -2.34 -44.91 51.41
CA LEU A 62 -2.54 -43.55 51.91
C LEU A 62 -3.73 -42.91 51.19
N THR A 63 -4.71 -42.42 51.95
CA THR A 63 -5.81 -41.62 51.39
C THR A 63 -5.40 -40.16 51.33
N LEU A 64 -5.45 -39.58 50.12
CA LEU A 64 -5.12 -38.19 49.87
C LEU A 64 -6.32 -37.51 49.16
N ASP A 65 -6.61 -36.26 49.51
CA ASP A 65 -7.55 -35.40 48.75
C ASP A 65 -6.77 -34.18 48.28
N TYR A 66 -6.50 -34.12 46.97
CA TYR A 66 -5.67 -33.07 46.38
C TYR A 66 -6.20 -31.66 46.68
N ARG A 67 -7.52 -31.48 46.89
CA ARG A 67 -8.16 -30.19 47.16
C ARG A 67 -7.64 -29.49 48.40
N LYS A 68 -7.20 -30.26 49.41
CA LYS A 68 -6.61 -29.72 50.65
C LYS A 68 -5.21 -29.12 50.44
N PHE A 69 -4.59 -29.43 49.29
CA PHE A 69 -3.19 -29.09 49.00
C PHE A 69 -3.04 -28.29 47.71
N GLN A 70 -4.12 -27.90 47.02
CA GLN A 70 -4.06 -27.22 45.72
C GLN A 70 -3.09 -26.03 45.71
N GLU A 71 -3.20 -25.16 46.72
CA GLU A 71 -2.36 -23.96 46.86
C GLU A 71 -1.09 -24.18 47.71
N LYS A 72 -0.77 -25.44 48.03
CA LYS A 72 0.42 -25.82 48.81
C LYS A 72 1.52 -26.38 47.91
N THR A 73 2.74 -26.41 48.45
CA THR A 73 3.88 -27.03 47.75
C THR A 73 3.88 -28.54 47.91
N MET A 74 4.55 -29.26 47.00
CA MET A 74 4.81 -30.69 47.18
C MET A 74 5.56 -30.98 48.49
N GLY A 75 6.48 -30.09 48.91
CA GLY A 75 7.15 -30.19 50.20
C GLY A 75 6.18 -30.15 51.40
N ASP A 76 5.09 -29.40 51.32
CA ASP A 76 4.05 -29.38 52.36
C ASP A 76 3.24 -30.68 52.39
N VAL A 77 2.94 -31.26 51.22
CA VAL A 77 2.28 -32.57 51.14
C VAL A 77 3.12 -33.65 51.83
N TRP A 78 4.45 -33.61 51.64
CA TRP A 78 5.38 -34.49 52.33
C TRP A 78 5.34 -34.28 53.85
N LYS A 79 5.44 -33.05 54.33
CA LYS A 79 5.47 -32.71 55.76
C LYS A 79 4.16 -33.01 56.50
N GLU A 80 3.03 -32.72 55.86
CA GLU A 80 1.72 -32.79 56.52
C GLU A 80 1.06 -34.16 56.43
N VAL A 81 1.41 -34.97 55.41
CA VAL A 81 0.73 -36.25 55.16
C VAL A 81 1.70 -37.43 55.14
N VAL A 82 2.71 -37.39 54.27
CA VAL A 82 3.54 -38.57 53.98
C VAL A 82 4.47 -38.90 55.15
N LEU A 83 5.18 -37.91 55.70
CA LEU A 83 6.08 -38.12 56.84
C LEU A 83 5.35 -38.56 58.11
N PRO A 84 4.24 -37.91 58.55
CA PRO A 84 3.47 -38.38 59.70
C PRO A 84 2.92 -39.79 59.52
N PHE A 85 2.64 -40.21 58.28
CA PHE A 85 2.22 -41.57 57.97
C PHE A 85 3.37 -42.58 58.12
N LEU A 86 4.56 -42.28 57.62
CA LEU A 86 5.74 -43.15 57.75
C LEU A 86 6.22 -43.26 59.20
N GLN A 87 6.16 -42.18 59.98
CA GLN A 87 6.53 -42.17 61.41
C GLN A 87 5.73 -43.16 62.26
N LYS A 88 4.48 -43.42 61.88
CA LYS A 88 3.62 -44.40 62.57
C LYS A 88 4.05 -45.86 62.33
N LYS A 89 5.03 -46.10 61.45
CA LYS A 89 5.54 -47.42 61.07
C LYS A 89 7.06 -47.47 61.32
N PRO A 90 7.52 -47.87 62.52
CA PRO A 90 8.92 -47.75 62.95
C PRO A 90 9.94 -48.39 62.00
N GLU A 91 9.60 -49.52 61.39
CA GLU A 91 10.46 -50.23 60.44
C GLU A 91 10.67 -49.46 59.13
N LEU A 92 9.64 -48.74 58.66
CA LEU A 92 9.73 -47.91 57.45
C LEU A 92 10.35 -46.55 57.75
N TRP A 93 10.11 -46.01 58.95
CA TRP A 93 10.71 -44.77 59.39
C TRP A 93 12.24 -44.87 59.45
N LYS A 94 12.76 -45.99 59.95
CA LYS A 94 14.20 -46.26 59.96
C LYS A 94 14.79 -46.28 58.55
N ILE A 95 14.10 -46.91 57.58
CA ILE A 95 14.51 -46.92 56.17
C ILE A 95 14.56 -45.49 55.62
N TRP A 96 13.54 -44.68 55.92
CA TRP A 96 13.50 -43.28 55.49
C TRP A 96 14.63 -42.42 56.11
N GLU A 97 14.94 -42.61 57.40
CA GLU A 97 16.04 -41.93 58.10
C GLU A 97 17.42 -42.31 57.52
N ASP A 98 17.63 -43.60 57.26
CA ASP A 98 18.88 -44.13 56.70
C ASP A 98 19.14 -43.59 55.28
N LEU A 99 18.08 -43.37 54.49
CA LEU A 99 18.16 -42.87 53.10
C LEU A 99 18.34 -41.35 53.01
N ARG A 100 18.19 -40.61 54.12
CA ARG A 100 18.38 -39.14 54.19
C ARG A 100 17.69 -38.35 53.07
N LEU A 101 16.43 -38.69 52.75
CA LEU A 101 15.63 -38.05 51.69
C LEU A 101 15.23 -36.58 51.96
N GLY A 102 16.01 -35.80 52.73
CA GLY A 102 15.63 -34.45 53.20
C GLY A 102 15.22 -33.47 52.09
N GLN A 103 15.76 -33.63 50.88
CA GLN A 103 15.46 -32.75 49.74
C GLN A 103 14.01 -32.84 49.23
N VAL A 104 13.27 -33.93 49.45
CA VAL A 104 11.87 -34.02 48.98
C VAL A 104 10.93 -33.06 49.71
N THR A 105 11.30 -32.66 50.93
CA THR A 105 10.57 -31.67 51.74
C THR A 105 10.83 -30.22 51.33
N GLU A 106 11.79 -30.01 50.41
CA GLU A 106 12.16 -28.71 49.84
C GLU A 106 11.58 -28.49 48.44
N ASP A 107 10.80 -29.44 47.89
CA ASP A 107 10.16 -29.29 46.58
C ASP A 107 9.14 -28.14 46.60
N LYS A 108 9.51 -27.03 45.94
CA LYS A 108 8.75 -25.78 45.91
C LYS A 108 7.65 -25.77 44.85
N ARG A 109 7.55 -26.79 43.98
CA ARG A 109 6.48 -26.85 42.98
C ARG A 109 5.14 -26.93 43.67
N SER A 110 4.15 -26.16 43.21
CA SER A 110 2.81 -26.22 43.78
C SER A 110 2.08 -27.48 43.30
N VAL A 111 1.16 -28.00 44.11
CA VAL A 111 0.29 -29.11 43.69
C VAL A 111 -0.56 -28.70 42.47
N ARG A 112 -0.96 -27.43 42.41
CA ARG A 112 -1.65 -26.83 41.26
C ARG A 112 -0.87 -26.99 39.95
N GLU A 113 0.43 -26.67 39.97
CA GLU A 113 1.33 -26.85 38.83
C GLU A 113 1.53 -28.33 38.49
N VAL A 114 1.80 -29.17 39.50
CA VAL A 114 2.08 -30.61 39.31
C VAL A 114 0.88 -31.34 38.69
N LEU A 115 -0.34 -30.98 39.08
CA LEU A 115 -1.57 -31.59 38.56
C LEU A 115 -2.14 -30.85 37.34
N HIS A 116 -1.50 -29.76 36.89
CA HIS A 116 -1.97 -28.92 35.78
C HIS A 116 -3.43 -28.48 35.96
N LEU A 117 -3.76 -27.86 37.09
CA LEU A 117 -5.15 -27.47 37.36
C LEU A 117 -5.63 -26.27 36.53
N ASP A 118 -4.71 -25.47 36.01
CA ASP A 118 -4.96 -24.27 35.18
C ASP A 118 -5.14 -24.56 33.68
N VAL A 119 -5.30 -25.82 33.30
CA VAL A 119 -5.60 -26.19 31.91
C VAL A 119 -6.92 -26.94 31.83
N PRO A 120 -7.63 -26.85 30.68
CA PRO A 120 -8.83 -27.62 30.44
C PRO A 120 -8.58 -29.12 30.59
N VAL A 121 -9.59 -29.89 31.04
CA VAL A 121 -9.48 -31.36 31.17
C VAL A 121 -8.97 -32.02 29.88
N SER A 122 -9.41 -31.54 28.70
CA SER A 122 -8.96 -32.03 27.39
C SER A 122 -7.46 -31.88 27.11
N LYS A 123 -6.80 -30.91 27.75
CA LYS A 123 -5.36 -30.64 27.61
C LYS A 123 -4.55 -31.14 28.79
N ASN A 124 -5.20 -31.56 29.88
CA ASN A 124 -4.53 -32.08 31.05
C ASN A 124 -3.90 -33.46 30.75
N PRO A 125 -2.59 -33.67 31.00
CA PRO A 125 -1.91 -34.92 30.67
C PRO A 125 -2.47 -36.14 31.41
N HIS A 126 -3.14 -35.94 32.55
CA HIS A 126 -3.73 -37.01 33.34
C HIS A 126 -5.10 -37.48 32.84
N PHE A 127 -5.71 -36.75 31.90
CA PHE A 127 -7.03 -37.06 31.32
C PHE A 127 -6.98 -37.39 29.82
N GLN A 128 -5.80 -37.75 29.30
CA GLN A 128 -5.63 -38.08 27.87
C GLN A 128 -6.50 -39.26 27.44
N GLU A 129 -6.61 -40.30 28.27
CA GLU A 129 -7.45 -41.47 27.99
C GLU A 129 -8.94 -41.11 27.95
N GLU A 130 -9.42 -40.37 28.94
CA GLU A 130 -10.81 -39.90 28.97
C GLU A 130 -11.12 -39.00 27.78
N SER A 131 -10.22 -38.06 27.47
CA SER A 131 -10.38 -37.16 26.33
C SER A 131 -10.48 -37.93 25.02
N ARG A 132 -9.60 -38.91 24.81
CA ARG A 132 -9.60 -39.80 23.64
C ARG A 132 -10.91 -40.57 23.51
N VAL A 133 -11.37 -41.21 24.60
CA VAL A 133 -12.62 -41.99 24.61
C VAL A 133 -13.83 -41.10 24.33
N ILE A 134 -13.95 -39.96 25.03
CA ILE A 134 -15.08 -39.03 24.87
C ILE A 134 -15.13 -38.46 23.46
N LYS A 135 -13.99 -38.04 22.89
CA LYS A 135 -13.94 -37.54 21.50
C LYS A 135 -14.34 -38.63 20.52
N THR A 136 -13.85 -39.86 20.69
CA THR A 136 -14.17 -41.00 19.82
C THR A 136 -15.66 -41.32 19.85
N VAL A 137 -16.25 -41.39 21.05
CA VAL A 137 -17.68 -41.66 21.22
C VAL A 137 -18.53 -40.54 20.64
N ALA A 138 -18.18 -39.28 20.94
CA ALA A 138 -18.94 -38.13 20.46
C ALA A 138 -18.91 -38.01 18.93
N LEU A 139 -17.74 -38.19 18.32
CA LEU A 139 -17.57 -38.10 16.87
C LEU A 139 -18.23 -39.30 16.16
N GLY A 140 -18.02 -40.53 16.67
CA GLY A 140 -18.66 -41.72 16.13
C GLY A 140 -20.19 -41.63 16.19
N THR A 141 -20.74 -41.10 17.28
CA THR A 141 -22.18 -40.84 17.42
C THR A 141 -22.66 -39.80 16.41
N ALA A 142 -21.95 -38.68 16.28
CA ALA A 142 -22.30 -37.61 15.35
C ALA A 142 -22.25 -38.04 13.87
N LEU A 143 -21.40 -39.02 13.54
CA LEU A 143 -21.29 -39.61 12.21
C LEU A 143 -22.25 -40.80 11.97
N GLY A 144 -23.06 -41.16 12.96
CA GLY A 144 -24.06 -42.22 12.84
C GLY A 144 -23.49 -43.64 12.83
N LEU A 145 -22.32 -43.87 13.44
CA LEU A 145 -21.80 -45.22 13.64
C LEU A 145 -22.70 -46.01 14.61
N SER A 146 -22.73 -47.33 14.48
CA SER A 146 -23.44 -48.19 15.44
C SER A 146 -22.75 -48.16 16.81
N SER A 147 -23.55 -48.31 17.87
CA SER A 147 -23.03 -48.35 19.26
C SER A 147 -21.92 -49.37 19.43
N ASP A 148 -22.05 -50.55 18.82
CA ASP A 148 -21.08 -51.64 18.95
C ASP A 148 -19.71 -51.26 18.36
N LYS A 149 -19.70 -50.55 17.23
CA LYS A 149 -18.45 -50.05 16.62
C LYS A 149 -17.82 -48.95 17.44
N ILE A 150 -18.64 -48.03 17.95
CA ILE A 150 -18.18 -46.94 18.82
C ILE A 150 -17.52 -47.51 20.08
N ASP A 151 -18.13 -48.53 20.70
CA ASP A 151 -17.59 -49.20 21.87
C ASP A 151 -16.24 -49.87 21.55
N ILE A 152 -16.11 -50.57 20.42
CA ILE A 152 -14.84 -51.15 19.98
C ILE A 152 -13.78 -50.06 19.80
N LEU A 153 -14.10 -48.97 19.10
CA LEU A 153 -13.15 -47.87 18.85
C LEU A 153 -12.73 -47.17 20.14
N ALA A 154 -13.64 -46.99 21.09
CA ALA A 154 -13.35 -46.39 22.40
C ALA A 154 -12.40 -47.28 23.23
N ASP A 155 -12.59 -48.60 23.21
CA ASP A 155 -11.80 -49.56 23.98
C ASP A 155 -10.40 -49.82 23.38
N LEU A 156 -10.14 -49.44 22.13
CA LEU A 156 -8.81 -49.58 21.50
C LEU A 156 -7.78 -48.69 22.19
N PRO A 157 -6.55 -49.15 22.46
CA PRO A 157 -5.47 -48.30 22.98
C PRO A 157 -4.82 -47.47 21.85
N LEU A 158 -5.64 -46.86 20.98
CA LEU A 158 -5.23 -46.06 19.83
C LEU A 158 -5.87 -44.67 19.92
N ASP A 159 -5.05 -43.63 19.81
CA ASP A 159 -5.52 -42.26 19.68
C ASP A 159 -5.82 -41.95 18.21
N LEU A 160 -7.10 -41.98 17.86
CA LEU A 160 -7.57 -41.75 16.49
C LEU A 160 -7.26 -40.35 15.97
N GLU A 161 -7.07 -39.36 16.85
CA GLU A 161 -6.66 -38.00 16.45
C GLU A 161 -5.21 -37.97 15.95
N ARG A 162 -4.39 -38.95 16.35
CA ARG A 162 -2.97 -39.09 15.98
C ARG A 162 -2.69 -40.34 15.15
N ALA A 163 -3.73 -41.05 14.74
CA ALA A 163 -3.60 -42.29 13.98
C ALA A 163 -3.00 -42.03 12.61
N THR A 164 -2.02 -42.84 12.24
CA THR A 164 -1.38 -42.82 10.92
C THR A 164 -2.26 -43.48 9.87
N SER A 165 -1.95 -43.27 8.58
CA SER A 165 -2.65 -43.96 7.48
C SER A 165 -2.58 -45.50 7.60
N THR A 166 -1.49 -46.02 8.20
CA THR A 166 -1.34 -47.45 8.51
C THR A 166 -2.24 -47.91 9.65
N ASP A 167 -2.41 -47.10 10.70
CA ASP A 167 -3.32 -47.42 11.80
C ASP A 167 -4.77 -47.48 11.30
N TRP A 168 -5.17 -46.48 10.50
CA TRP A 168 -6.51 -46.45 9.88
C TRP A 168 -6.75 -47.62 8.93
N GLN A 169 -5.74 -48.03 8.15
CA GLN A 169 -5.86 -49.19 7.27
C GLN A 169 -6.04 -50.48 8.06
N LYS A 170 -5.32 -50.64 9.18
CA LYS A 170 -5.46 -51.81 10.05
C LYS A 170 -6.88 -51.95 10.60
N LEU A 171 -7.55 -50.86 10.97
CA LEU A 171 -8.95 -50.89 11.43
C LEU A 171 -9.92 -51.40 10.34
N VAL A 172 -9.60 -51.13 9.07
CA VAL A 172 -10.37 -51.65 7.92
C VAL A 172 -10.07 -53.13 7.69
N ASP A 173 -8.80 -53.52 7.74
CA ASP A 173 -8.36 -54.90 7.54
C ASP A 173 -8.91 -55.82 8.63
N ASP A 174 -8.94 -55.33 9.88
CA ASP A 174 -9.52 -56.00 11.05
C ASP A 174 -11.07 -55.97 11.06
N LYS A 175 -11.69 -55.36 10.03
CA LYS A 175 -13.16 -55.23 9.86
C LYS A 175 -13.87 -54.50 10.99
N VAL A 176 -13.16 -53.64 11.72
CA VAL A 176 -13.75 -52.77 12.75
C VAL A 176 -14.61 -51.69 12.09
N ILE A 177 -14.08 -51.10 11.00
CA ILE A 177 -14.74 -50.08 10.19
C ILE A 177 -14.63 -50.43 8.70
N SER A 178 -15.55 -49.92 7.90
CA SER A 178 -15.48 -50.00 6.43
C SER A 178 -14.56 -48.92 5.85
N THR A 179 -14.16 -49.05 4.58
CA THR A 179 -13.38 -48.02 3.87
C THR A 179 -14.08 -46.66 3.85
N LYS A 180 -15.41 -46.64 3.71
CA LYS A 180 -16.20 -45.40 3.75
C LYS A 180 -16.21 -44.77 5.14
N GLU A 181 -16.35 -45.59 6.18
CA GLU A 181 -16.29 -45.12 7.57
C GLU A 181 -14.88 -44.64 7.94
N LYS A 182 -13.83 -45.29 7.44
CA LYS A 182 -12.44 -44.81 7.56
C LYS A 182 -12.31 -43.41 7.00
N GLU A 183 -12.69 -43.18 5.75
CA GLU A 183 -12.59 -41.85 5.13
C GLU A 183 -13.38 -40.78 5.91
N SER A 184 -14.55 -41.15 6.44
CA SER A 184 -15.39 -40.24 7.21
C SER A 184 -14.79 -39.89 8.57
N LEU A 185 -14.31 -40.90 9.31
CA LEU A 185 -13.65 -40.72 10.60
C LEU A 185 -12.34 -39.96 10.45
N GLU A 186 -11.46 -40.37 9.54
CA GLU A 186 -10.14 -39.76 9.32
C GLU A 186 -10.26 -38.25 9.03
N ARG A 187 -11.19 -37.86 8.14
CA ARG A 187 -11.46 -36.44 7.85
C ARG A 187 -12.04 -35.70 9.06
N SER A 188 -12.99 -36.31 9.76
CA SER A 188 -13.65 -35.69 10.91
C SER A 188 -12.69 -35.50 12.09
N PHE A 189 -11.78 -36.44 12.33
CA PHE A 189 -10.70 -36.30 13.31
C PHE A 189 -9.70 -35.21 12.90
N ALA A 190 -9.34 -35.11 11.61
CA ALA A 190 -8.49 -34.01 11.13
C ALA A 190 -9.15 -32.62 11.34
N LEU A 191 -10.48 -32.54 11.21
CA LEU A 191 -11.25 -31.31 11.45
C LEU A 191 -11.32 -30.92 12.93
N LEU A 192 -11.06 -31.83 13.88
CA LEU A 192 -11.05 -31.48 15.32
C LEU A 192 -10.01 -30.40 15.63
N TYR A 193 -8.85 -30.41 14.97
CA TYR A 193 -7.86 -29.35 15.16
C TYR A 193 -8.42 -27.99 14.76
N PHE A 194 -9.16 -27.95 13.65
CA PHE A 194 -9.78 -26.72 13.15
C PHE A 194 -10.92 -26.23 14.04
N THR A 195 -11.72 -27.14 14.60
CA THR A 195 -12.91 -26.78 15.39
C THR A 195 -12.60 -26.50 16.87
N GLY A 196 -11.33 -26.45 17.28
CA GLY A 196 -10.99 -26.35 18.70
C GLY A 196 -11.41 -27.59 19.49
N GLY A 197 -11.46 -28.74 18.82
CA GLY A 197 -11.78 -30.04 19.36
C GLY A 197 -13.27 -30.38 19.41
N GLN A 198 -14.19 -29.54 18.92
CA GLN A 198 -15.62 -29.86 19.01
C GLN A 198 -16.02 -30.99 18.04
N PRO A 199 -16.44 -32.18 18.54
CA PRO A 199 -16.76 -33.31 17.68
C PRO A 199 -18.02 -33.10 16.84
N ALA A 200 -19.05 -32.46 17.42
CA ALA A 200 -20.28 -32.16 16.71
C ALA A 200 -20.04 -31.19 15.54
N LEU A 201 -19.22 -30.14 15.76
CA LEU A 201 -18.85 -29.20 14.72
C LEU A 201 -18.01 -29.86 13.62
N ALA A 202 -17.05 -30.71 13.99
CA ALA A 202 -16.20 -31.41 13.04
C ALA A 202 -17.01 -32.38 12.17
N ALA A 203 -17.95 -33.12 12.76
CA ALA A 203 -18.86 -33.99 12.02
C ALA A 203 -19.77 -33.20 11.07
N GLN A 204 -20.35 -32.07 11.52
CA GLN A 204 -21.19 -31.23 10.65
C GLN A 204 -20.40 -30.64 9.47
N LEU A 205 -19.16 -30.21 9.71
CA LEU A 205 -18.27 -29.76 8.64
C LEU A 205 -17.96 -30.87 7.65
N HIS A 206 -17.65 -32.07 8.14
CA HIS A 206 -17.43 -33.23 7.28
C HIS A 206 -18.65 -33.54 6.40
N LEU A 207 -19.87 -33.42 6.93
CA LEU A 207 -21.09 -33.67 6.19
C LEU A 207 -21.39 -32.58 5.15
N LYS A 208 -21.09 -31.31 5.46
CA LYS A 208 -21.32 -30.19 4.53
C LYS A 208 -20.24 -30.07 3.45
N LEU A 209 -19.00 -30.49 3.73
CA LEU A 209 -17.84 -30.21 2.88
C LEU A 209 -17.23 -31.48 2.28
N PRO A 210 -17.21 -31.63 0.95
CA PRO A 210 -16.53 -32.75 0.29
C PRO A 210 -15.04 -32.78 0.63
N ASN A 211 -14.37 -31.62 0.65
CA ASN A 211 -12.95 -31.49 1.02
C ASN A 211 -12.76 -30.42 2.10
N VAL A 212 -11.74 -30.58 2.94
CA VAL A 212 -11.40 -29.62 4.00
C VAL A 212 -11.05 -28.24 3.42
N GLN A 213 -10.43 -28.19 2.23
CA GLN A 213 -10.10 -26.92 1.58
C GLN A 213 -11.35 -26.14 1.13
N ASP A 214 -12.49 -26.81 0.92
CA ASP A 214 -13.75 -26.16 0.47
C ASP A 214 -14.32 -25.22 1.54
N MET A 215 -13.82 -25.28 2.80
CA MET A 215 -14.09 -24.30 3.86
C MET A 215 -13.81 -22.87 3.43
N VAL A 216 -12.90 -22.66 2.47
CA VAL A 216 -12.61 -21.33 1.94
C VAL A 216 -13.81 -20.71 1.21
N GLN A 217 -14.81 -21.50 0.81
CA GLN A 217 -16.01 -20.97 0.15
C GLN A 217 -16.98 -20.32 1.14
N PHE A 218 -16.89 -20.64 2.43
CA PHE A 218 -17.84 -20.19 3.44
C PHE A 218 -17.60 -18.73 3.85
N ASP A 219 -18.67 -17.94 3.82
CA ASP A 219 -18.74 -16.64 4.48
C ASP A 219 -19.27 -16.78 5.92
N THR A 220 -19.28 -15.68 6.68
CA THR A 220 -19.65 -15.71 8.10
C THR A 220 -21.04 -16.28 8.33
N THR A 221 -21.98 -16.07 7.40
CA THR A 221 -23.33 -16.65 7.44
C THR A 221 -23.32 -18.17 7.31
N ASP A 222 -22.51 -18.72 6.40
CA ASP A 222 -22.40 -20.18 6.23
C ASP A 222 -21.82 -20.82 7.50
N TRP A 223 -20.82 -20.17 8.10
CA TRP A 223 -20.25 -20.57 9.38
C TRP A 223 -21.27 -20.56 10.51
N LEU A 224 -22.12 -19.52 10.59
CA LEU A 224 -23.21 -19.45 11.56
C LEU A 224 -24.20 -20.61 11.39
N GLU A 225 -24.59 -20.92 10.17
CA GLU A 225 -25.48 -22.06 9.91
C GLU A 225 -24.86 -23.39 10.36
N VAL A 226 -23.56 -23.59 10.11
CA VAL A 226 -22.85 -24.80 10.56
C VAL A 226 -22.82 -24.88 12.09
N LEU A 227 -22.54 -23.76 12.76
CA LEU A 227 -22.52 -23.69 14.22
C LEU A 227 -23.88 -24.02 14.83
N GLN A 228 -24.96 -23.46 14.25
CA GLN A 228 -26.33 -23.73 14.68
C GLN A 228 -26.71 -25.20 14.45
N ALA A 229 -26.42 -25.74 13.26
CA ALA A 229 -26.68 -27.15 12.94
C ALA A 229 -25.91 -28.12 13.85
N ALA A 230 -24.70 -27.73 14.28
CA ALA A 230 -23.90 -28.50 15.21
C ALA A 230 -24.33 -28.37 16.68
N GLY A 231 -25.21 -27.41 17.02
CA GLY A 231 -25.48 -27.05 18.41
C GLY A 231 -24.20 -26.68 19.16
N SER A 232 -23.25 -26.04 18.47
CA SER A 232 -21.92 -25.77 19.00
C SER A 232 -21.96 -24.67 20.05
N GLU A 233 -21.36 -24.93 21.20
CA GLU A 233 -21.12 -23.91 22.21
C GLU A 233 -19.93 -23.03 21.82
N THR A 234 -20.08 -21.71 21.98
CA THR A 234 -19.03 -20.74 21.69
C THR A 234 -17.95 -20.77 22.77
N PRO A 235 -16.64 -20.74 22.40
CA PRO A 235 -15.57 -20.65 23.38
C PRO A 235 -15.64 -19.35 24.19
N ASN A 236 -15.28 -19.40 25.48
CA ASN A 236 -15.06 -18.23 26.35
C ASN A 236 -16.22 -17.22 26.44
N GLY A 237 -17.46 -17.62 26.14
CA GLY A 237 -18.61 -16.72 26.14
C GLY A 237 -18.65 -15.74 24.96
N GLU A 238 -17.89 -16.00 23.89
CA GLU A 238 -17.98 -15.24 22.63
C GLU A 238 -19.39 -15.35 22.01
N SER A 239 -19.78 -14.35 21.23
CA SER A 239 -21.02 -14.45 20.42
C SER A 239 -20.85 -15.49 19.30
N PRO A 240 -21.93 -16.15 18.85
CA PRO A 240 -21.87 -17.04 17.69
C PRO A 240 -21.29 -16.36 16.44
N GLU A 241 -21.57 -15.07 16.26
CA GLU A 241 -21.09 -14.24 15.16
C GLU A 241 -19.57 -14.04 15.20
N ASP A 242 -19.03 -13.73 16.39
CA ASP A 242 -17.58 -13.58 16.58
C ASP A 242 -16.86 -14.91 16.37
N TYR A 243 -17.44 -16.01 16.85
CA TYR A 243 -16.86 -17.33 16.65
C TYR A 243 -16.89 -17.75 15.17
N ALA A 244 -17.98 -17.47 14.45
CA ALA A 244 -18.07 -17.69 13.00
C ALA A 244 -17.02 -16.87 12.23
N ALA A 245 -16.84 -15.60 12.58
CA ALA A 245 -15.81 -14.75 11.99
C ALA A 245 -14.39 -15.27 12.29
N ASN A 246 -14.17 -15.80 13.50
CA ASN A 246 -12.93 -16.47 13.89
C ASN A 246 -12.66 -17.72 13.03
N LEU A 247 -13.67 -18.59 12.83
CA LEU A 247 -13.53 -19.77 11.96
C LEU A 247 -13.22 -19.38 10.51
N ARG A 248 -13.85 -18.32 9.99
CA ARG A 248 -13.51 -17.78 8.66
C ARG A 248 -12.05 -17.32 8.59
N ARG A 249 -11.56 -16.59 9.59
CA ARG A 249 -10.14 -16.19 9.68
C ARG A 249 -9.19 -17.39 9.78
N LEU A 250 -9.59 -18.44 10.51
CA LEU A 250 -8.83 -19.69 10.60
C LEU A 250 -8.76 -20.39 9.23
N ALA A 251 -9.85 -20.42 8.46
CA ALA A 251 -9.85 -20.96 7.11
C ALA A 251 -8.88 -20.19 6.20
N GLN A 252 -8.90 -18.85 6.25
CA GLN A 252 -7.94 -18.02 5.52
C GLN A 252 -6.50 -18.34 5.93
N ARG A 253 -6.21 -18.45 7.23
CA ARG A 253 -4.85 -18.69 7.72
C ARG A 253 -4.30 -20.06 7.29
N ASN A 254 -5.13 -21.10 7.29
CA ASN A 254 -4.71 -22.45 6.92
C ASN A 254 -4.62 -22.64 5.40
N PHE A 255 -5.44 -21.92 4.62
CA PHE A 255 -5.51 -22.05 3.16
C PHE A 255 -5.46 -20.68 2.46
N PRO A 256 -4.41 -19.85 2.65
CA PRO A 256 -4.42 -18.45 2.23
C PRO A 256 -4.54 -18.27 0.71
N SER A 257 -3.79 -19.06 -0.07
CA SER A 257 -3.84 -19.04 -1.54
C SER A 257 -5.23 -19.42 -2.06
N ALA A 258 -5.80 -20.51 -1.54
CA ALA A 258 -7.12 -20.98 -1.94
C ALA A 258 -8.22 -19.99 -1.54
N PHE A 259 -8.12 -19.41 -0.34
CA PHE A 259 -9.06 -18.42 0.17
C PHE A 259 -9.10 -17.16 -0.68
N PHE A 260 -7.92 -16.66 -1.07
CA PHE A 260 -7.82 -15.52 -1.98
C PHE A 260 -8.39 -15.84 -3.36
N LEU A 261 -7.95 -16.96 -3.98
CA LEU A 261 -8.38 -17.33 -5.34
C LEU A 261 -9.88 -17.63 -5.41
N GLU A 262 -10.44 -18.29 -4.40
CA GLU A 262 -11.88 -18.52 -4.33
C GLU A 262 -12.65 -17.19 -4.41
N ARG A 263 -12.28 -16.21 -3.58
CA ARG A 263 -13.02 -14.96 -3.49
C ARG A 263 -12.74 -13.97 -4.61
N LYS A 264 -11.50 -13.89 -5.09
CA LYS A 264 -11.09 -12.92 -6.13
C LYS A 264 -11.16 -13.45 -7.54
N VAL A 265 -11.11 -14.76 -7.73
CA VAL A 265 -11.09 -15.38 -9.06
C VAL A 265 -12.33 -16.21 -9.32
N GLN A 266 -12.70 -17.12 -8.41
CA GLN A 266 -13.79 -18.08 -8.68
C GLN A 266 -15.19 -17.45 -8.58
N ARG A 267 -15.44 -16.60 -7.58
CA ARG A 267 -16.75 -15.93 -7.40
C ARG A 267 -17.10 -14.91 -8.50
N GLY A 268 -16.11 -14.41 -9.23
CA GLY A 268 -16.31 -13.42 -10.29
C GLY A 268 -16.79 -12.04 -9.78
N LEU A 269 -17.27 -11.21 -10.70
CA LEU A 269 -17.77 -9.87 -10.39
C LEU A 269 -19.22 -9.91 -9.86
N PRO A 270 -19.64 -8.97 -9.00
CA PRO A 270 -21.05 -8.83 -8.61
C PRO A 270 -21.87 -8.20 -9.77
N HIS A 271 -22.36 -9.04 -10.69
CA HIS A 271 -22.99 -8.62 -11.95
C HIS A 271 -24.02 -7.50 -11.79
N GLU A 272 -24.97 -7.64 -10.87
CA GLU A 272 -26.06 -6.66 -10.68
C GLU A 272 -25.54 -5.30 -10.21
N ALA A 273 -24.63 -5.29 -9.24
CA ALA A 273 -24.03 -4.06 -8.71
C ALA A 273 -23.18 -3.37 -9.77
N VAL A 274 -22.36 -4.12 -10.52
CA VAL A 274 -21.54 -3.56 -11.60
C VAL A 274 -22.40 -2.99 -12.72
N LEU A 275 -23.45 -3.71 -13.14
CA LEU A 275 -24.36 -3.23 -14.18
C LEU A 275 -25.10 -1.96 -13.75
N ALA A 276 -25.52 -1.88 -12.48
CA ALA A 276 -26.17 -0.70 -11.93
C ALA A 276 -25.25 0.53 -11.97
N GLU A 277 -23.97 0.37 -11.63
CA GLU A 277 -22.98 1.45 -11.72
C GLU A 277 -22.65 1.84 -13.16
N LEU A 278 -22.49 0.88 -14.07
CA LEU A 278 -22.21 1.15 -15.49
C LEU A 278 -23.35 1.95 -16.16
N LYS A 279 -24.60 1.72 -15.75
CA LYS A 279 -25.78 2.47 -16.24
C LYS A 279 -25.80 3.94 -15.77
N LYS A 280 -24.99 4.31 -14.79
CA LYS A 280 -24.86 5.71 -14.32
C LYS A 280 -23.86 6.51 -15.15
N LEU A 281 -23.00 5.86 -15.94
CA LEU A 281 -21.97 6.53 -16.73
C LEU A 281 -22.57 7.29 -17.93
N PRO A 282 -21.98 8.43 -18.32
CA PRO A 282 -22.42 9.21 -19.48
C PRO A 282 -22.22 8.45 -20.79
N GLY A 283 -23.14 8.65 -21.74
CA GLY A 283 -23.21 7.90 -23.00
C GLY A 283 -23.97 6.56 -22.92
N SER A 284 -24.27 6.05 -21.73
CA SER A 284 -25.02 4.79 -21.53
C SER A 284 -26.48 4.82 -22.04
N THR A 285 -27.06 6.01 -22.23
CA THR A 285 -28.45 6.21 -22.67
C THR A 285 -28.59 6.69 -24.12
N GLY A 286 -27.47 6.80 -24.87
CA GLY A 286 -27.50 7.23 -26.28
C GLY A 286 -27.90 8.69 -26.53
N LYS A 287 -28.08 9.51 -25.48
CA LYS A 287 -28.30 10.96 -25.63
C LYS A 287 -26.95 11.68 -25.76
N LYS A 288 -26.77 12.40 -26.88
CA LYS A 288 -25.69 13.38 -27.04
C LYS A 288 -25.89 14.49 -26.01
N SER A 289 -24.86 14.80 -25.23
CA SER A 289 -24.83 15.99 -24.38
C SER A 289 -24.91 17.24 -25.25
N THR A 290 -25.80 18.17 -24.89
CA THR A 290 -25.90 19.50 -25.52
C THR A 290 -25.02 20.48 -24.76
N GLU A 291 -24.38 21.42 -25.46
CA GLU A 291 -23.43 22.44 -24.95
C GLU A 291 -23.91 23.25 -23.73
N THR A 292 -25.21 23.23 -23.41
CA THR A 292 -25.80 23.94 -22.28
C THR A 292 -25.58 23.31 -20.89
N ASP A 293 -25.10 22.07 -20.77
CA ASP A 293 -24.85 21.44 -19.45
C ASP A 293 -23.51 21.84 -18.81
N VAL A 294 -22.56 22.35 -19.60
CA VAL A 294 -21.24 22.80 -19.10
C VAL A 294 -21.36 24.10 -18.28
N SER A 295 -22.42 24.88 -18.50
CA SER A 295 -22.61 26.21 -17.88
C SER A 295 -23.17 26.18 -16.45
N ARG A 296 -23.51 25.00 -15.90
CA ARG A 296 -24.16 24.86 -14.58
C ARG A 296 -23.37 24.10 -13.52
N GLY A 297 -22.09 23.79 -13.76
CA GLY A 297 -21.24 23.14 -12.74
C GLY A 297 -21.60 21.68 -12.41
N ASN A 298 -22.59 21.09 -13.07
CA ASN A 298 -22.90 19.67 -12.94
C ASN A 298 -21.99 18.86 -13.88
N ARG A 299 -20.84 18.42 -13.39
CA ARG A 299 -19.98 17.46 -14.08
C ARG A 299 -20.69 16.10 -14.16
N GLU A 300 -20.74 15.48 -15.34
CA GLU A 300 -21.26 14.11 -15.48
C GLU A 300 -20.35 13.10 -14.76
N PRO A 301 -20.88 12.08 -14.07
CA PRO A 301 -20.09 11.13 -13.30
C PRO A 301 -19.24 10.22 -14.21
N GLY A 302 -17.92 10.28 -14.09
CA GLY A 302 -16.97 9.40 -14.77
C GLY A 302 -16.74 8.07 -14.06
N VAL A 303 -15.96 7.17 -14.68
CA VAL A 303 -15.57 5.87 -14.12
C VAL A 303 -14.89 6.00 -12.74
N HIS A 304 -14.16 7.10 -12.53
CA HIS A 304 -13.46 7.38 -11.28
C HIS A 304 -14.38 7.88 -10.15
N ASP A 305 -15.62 8.25 -10.45
CA ASP A 305 -16.60 8.73 -9.47
C ASP A 305 -17.37 7.58 -8.80
N SER A 306 -17.30 6.37 -9.37
CA SER A 306 -17.83 5.14 -8.76
C SER A 306 -16.71 4.36 -8.06
N PRO A 307 -16.72 4.23 -6.71
CA PRO A 307 -15.71 3.46 -5.99
C PRO A 307 -15.63 2.00 -6.46
N LEU A 308 -16.77 1.41 -6.83
CA LEU A 308 -16.84 0.04 -7.34
C LEU A 308 -16.12 -0.11 -8.69
N LEU A 309 -16.44 0.75 -9.67
CA LEU A 309 -15.84 0.66 -11.00
C LEU A 309 -14.35 1.02 -10.98
N ARG A 310 -13.97 2.02 -10.18
CA ARG A 310 -12.56 2.35 -9.92
C ARG A 310 -11.83 1.16 -9.29
N GLY A 311 -12.43 0.53 -8.28
CA GLY A 311 -11.88 -0.67 -7.63
C GLY A 311 -11.66 -1.83 -8.60
N ILE A 312 -12.61 -2.09 -9.49
CA ILE A 312 -12.50 -3.12 -10.55
C ILE A 312 -11.39 -2.75 -11.55
N SER A 313 -11.36 -1.50 -12.02
CA SER A 313 -10.33 -1.00 -12.93
C SER A 313 -8.93 -1.21 -12.36
N ASN A 314 -8.74 -0.84 -11.10
CA ASN A 314 -7.47 -0.93 -10.39
C ASN A 314 -7.06 -2.38 -10.12
N THR A 315 -7.99 -3.19 -9.60
CA THR A 315 -7.74 -4.60 -9.25
C THR A 315 -7.32 -5.41 -10.48
N TYR A 316 -8.00 -5.21 -11.61
CA TYR A 316 -7.79 -5.98 -12.84
C TYR A 316 -7.07 -5.18 -13.94
N LYS A 317 -6.21 -4.24 -13.54
CA LYS A 317 -5.54 -3.33 -14.49
C LYS A 317 -4.71 -4.05 -15.55
N HIS A 318 -4.06 -5.17 -15.20
CA HIS A 318 -3.23 -5.94 -16.14
C HIS A 318 -4.04 -6.73 -17.16
N LEU A 319 -5.34 -6.90 -16.93
CA LEU A 319 -6.30 -7.44 -17.89
C LEU A 319 -6.98 -6.33 -18.72
N GLY A 320 -6.58 -5.07 -18.55
CA GLY A 320 -7.14 -3.93 -19.28
C GLY A 320 -8.59 -3.61 -18.90
N ALA A 321 -8.99 -3.85 -17.64
CA ALA A 321 -10.33 -3.49 -17.16
C ALA A 321 -10.62 -1.99 -17.33
N GLY A 322 -9.62 -1.12 -17.11
CA GLY A 322 -9.75 0.32 -17.33
C GLY A 322 -10.08 0.69 -18.78
N GLU A 323 -9.50 0.00 -19.77
CA GLU A 323 -9.79 0.21 -21.19
C GLU A 323 -11.25 -0.12 -21.52
N VAL A 324 -11.74 -1.25 -20.98
CA VAL A 324 -13.13 -1.68 -21.17
C VAL A 324 -14.11 -0.67 -20.55
N LEU A 325 -13.78 -0.15 -19.37
CA LEU A 325 -14.60 0.85 -18.69
C LEU A 325 -14.59 2.20 -19.42
N ALA A 326 -13.45 2.58 -20.00
CA ALA A 326 -13.25 3.83 -20.73
C ALA A 326 -13.88 3.84 -22.15
N ASP A 327 -14.26 2.68 -22.71
CA ASP A 327 -14.87 2.62 -24.04
C ASP A 327 -16.23 3.31 -24.07
N THR A 328 -16.32 4.49 -24.67
CA THR A 328 -17.57 5.27 -24.76
C THR A 328 -18.56 4.74 -25.79
N LYS A 329 -18.14 3.78 -26.65
CA LYS A 329 -18.99 3.20 -27.70
C LYS A 329 -19.72 1.94 -27.25
N ALA A 330 -19.20 1.24 -26.25
CA ALA A 330 -19.79 0.01 -25.72
C ALA A 330 -20.97 0.29 -24.77
N SER A 331 -22.09 -0.43 -24.95
CA SER A 331 -23.20 -0.43 -24.00
C SER A 331 -22.77 -0.97 -22.62
N PRO A 332 -23.46 -0.61 -21.52
CA PRO A 332 -23.19 -1.17 -20.19
C PRO A 332 -23.13 -2.71 -20.16
N GLU A 333 -24.03 -3.38 -20.87
CA GLU A 333 -24.09 -4.84 -20.95
C GLU A 333 -22.86 -5.41 -21.68
N ALA A 334 -22.47 -4.82 -22.80
CA ALA A 334 -21.25 -5.20 -23.54
C ALA A 334 -19.96 -4.97 -22.72
N LYS A 335 -19.89 -3.89 -21.93
CA LYS A 335 -18.77 -3.64 -21.01
C LYS A 335 -18.68 -4.72 -19.94
N LEU A 336 -19.81 -5.07 -19.33
CA LEU A 336 -19.87 -6.13 -18.32
C LEU A 336 -19.46 -7.49 -18.93
N GLU A 337 -19.95 -7.81 -20.12
CA GLU A 337 -19.57 -9.04 -20.83
C GLU A 337 -18.06 -9.09 -21.11
N ALA A 338 -17.47 -7.99 -21.59
CA ALA A 338 -16.04 -7.90 -21.84
C ALA A 338 -15.21 -8.02 -20.55
N LEU A 339 -15.64 -7.38 -19.44
CA LEU A 339 -14.99 -7.53 -18.14
C LEU A 339 -15.02 -8.98 -17.66
N ASN A 340 -16.19 -9.61 -17.70
CA ASN A 340 -16.36 -11.01 -17.29
C ASN A 340 -15.54 -11.97 -18.14
N LEU A 341 -15.44 -11.74 -19.46
CA LEU A 341 -14.60 -12.54 -20.33
C LEU A 341 -13.12 -12.44 -19.92
N ARG A 342 -12.60 -11.22 -19.74
CA ARG A 342 -11.18 -11.00 -19.41
C ARG A 342 -10.84 -11.55 -18.02
N ILE A 343 -11.68 -11.29 -17.01
CA ILE A 343 -11.49 -11.81 -15.65
C ILE A 343 -11.66 -13.34 -15.63
N GLY A 344 -12.57 -13.88 -16.45
CA GLY A 344 -12.77 -15.32 -16.61
C GLY A 344 -11.54 -16.09 -17.10
N TYR A 345 -10.55 -15.42 -17.69
CA TYR A 345 -9.26 -16.05 -17.98
C TYR A 345 -8.48 -16.43 -16.73
N LEU A 346 -8.61 -15.67 -15.63
CA LEU A 346 -8.02 -16.05 -14.34
C LEU A 346 -8.68 -17.32 -13.80
N LYS A 347 -10.00 -17.43 -13.92
CA LYS A 347 -10.73 -18.64 -13.53
C LYS A 347 -10.26 -19.86 -14.32
N LYS A 348 -10.17 -19.73 -15.65
CA LYS A 348 -9.59 -20.79 -16.49
C LYS A 348 -8.16 -21.16 -16.08
N PHE A 349 -7.33 -20.17 -15.77
CA PHE A 349 -5.97 -20.41 -15.28
C PHE A 349 -5.99 -21.25 -14.00
N THR A 350 -6.78 -20.87 -13.00
CA THR A 350 -6.86 -21.61 -11.73
C THR A 350 -7.48 -22.99 -11.90
N ASP A 351 -8.48 -23.14 -12.77
CA ASP A 351 -9.14 -24.43 -13.04
C ASP A 351 -8.18 -25.41 -13.74
N ASN A 352 -7.30 -24.91 -14.62
CA ASN A 352 -6.27 -25.73 -15.28
C ASN A 352 -5.11 -26.08 -14.34
N ASN A 353 -4.92 -25.34 -13.25
CA ASN A 353 -3.80 -25.49 -12.32
C ASN A 353 -4.31 -25.66 -10.86
N PRO A 354 -5.04 -26.74 -10.53
CA PRO A 354 -5.70 -26.90 -9.23
C PRO A 354 -4.71 -27.03 -8.05
N ASP A 355 -3.50 -27.53 -8.31
CA ASP A 355 -2.44 -27.67 -7.29
C ASP A 355 -1.61 -26.37 -7.10
N PHE A 356 -1.97 -25.28 -7.79
CA PHE A 356 -1.18 -24.05 -7.78
C PHE A 356 -1.34 -23.26 -6.47
N ASP A 357 -0.25 -23.13 -5.73
CA ASP A 357 -0.17 -22.29 -4.53
C ASP A 357 0.23 -20.86 -4.91
N LEU A 358 -0.73 -19.92 -4.92
CA LEU A 358 -0.52 -18.51 -5.26
C LEU A 358 0.68 -17.89 -4.53
N LEU A 359 0.84 -18.16 -3.23
CA LEU A 359 1.91 -17.58 -2.43
C LEU A 359 3.29 -18.18 -2.72
N LYS A 360 3.38 -19.35 -3.35
CA LYS A 360 4.66 -20.03 -3.66
C LYS A 360 4.96 -20.16 -5.14
N GLY A 361 3.97 -19.96 -6.00
CA GLY A 361 4.08 -20.16 -7.43
C GLY A 361 5.20 -19.32 -8.05
N ASP A 362 6.06 -19.98 -8.81
CA ASP A 362 7.07 -19.31 -9.64
C ASP A 362 6.47 -19.01 -11.02
N PHE A 363 6.29 -17.72 -11.30
CA PHE A 363 5.81 -17.27 -12.59
C PHE A 363 6.93 -17.14 -13.63
N PHE A 364 8.21 -17.12 -13.25
CA PHE A 364 9.35 -16.86 -14.14
C PHE A 364 10.05 -18.12 -14.65
N SER A 365 9.80 -19.27 -14.02
CA SER A 365 10.39 -20.54 -14.41
C SER A 365 10.02 -20.95 -15.84
N LYS A 366 10.99 -20.88 -16.75
CA LYS A 366 10.86 -21.44 -18.11
C LYS A 366 11.11 -22.96 -18.14
N ASN A 367 11.82 -23.51 -17.14
CA ASN A 367 12.34 -24.89 -17.13
C ASN A 367 12.40 -25.58 -15.74
N GLY A 368 11.71 -25.09 -14.70
CA GLY A 368 11.81 -25.63 -13.33
C GLY A 368 10.95 -26.87 -13.05
N LYS A 369 11.19 -27.49 -11.90
CA LYS A 369 10.52 -28.71 -11.40
C LYS A 369 9.03 -28.53 -11.06
N ASP A 370 8.53 -27.29 -11.08
CA ASP A 370 7.11 -26.98 -10.96
C ASP A 370 6.43 -27.18 -12.32
N LYS A 371 5.30 -27.90 -12.35
CA LYS A 371 4.53 -28.17 -13.57
C LYS A 371 4.40 -26.89 -14.41
N LYS A 372 4.75 -26.97 -15.69
CA LYS A 372 4.50 -25.92 -16.68
C LYS A 372 3.07 -25.38 -16.50
N LEU A 373 2.93 -24.09 -16.19
CA LEU A 373 1.62 -23.45 -15.99
C LEU A 373 0.74 -23.69 -17.22
N ASP A 374 -0.42 -24.32 -17.03
CA ASP A 374 -1.33 -24.67 -18.14
C ASP A 374 -2.26 -23.49 -18.47
N LEU A 375 -2.07 -22.93 -19.66
CA LEU A 375 -2.82 -21.79 -20.20
C LEU A 375 -3.87 -22.21 -21.26
N LYS A 376 -4.22 -23.50 -21.33
CA LYS A 376 -5.21 -24.01 -22.27
C LYS A 376 -6.54 -23.27 -22.17
N GLY A 377 -7.10 -22.87 -23.31
CA GLY A 377 -8.38 -22.15 -23.38
C GLY A 377 -8.30 -20.65 -23.07
N ILE A 378 -7.08 -20.12 -22.87
CA ILE A 378 -6.79 -18.68 -22.80
C ILE A 378 -6.10 -18.28 -24.14
N PRO A 379 -6.59 -17.24 -24.84
CA PRO A 379 -5.93 -16.75 -26.06
C PRO A 379 -4.49 -16.30 -25.81
N ALA A 380 -3.60 -16.55 -26.78
CA ALA A 380 -2.16 -16.31 -26.64
C ALA A 380 -1.82 -14.84 -26.32
N GLU A 381 -2.56 -13.90 -26.91
CA GLU A 381 -2.43 -12.46 -26.64
C GLU A 381 -2.70 -12.08 -25.18
N HIS A 382 -3.45 -12.89 -24.43
CA HIS A 382 -3.77 -12.66 -23.03
C HIS A 382 -2.88 -13.43 -22.04
N HIS A 383 -1.97 -14.29 -22.52
CA HIS A 383 -1.10 -15.08 -21.63
C HIS A 383 -0.25 -14.19 -20.70
N ALA A 384 0.39 -13.16 -21.26
CA ALA A 384 1.19 -12.21 -20.49
C ALA A 384 0.34 -11.38 -19.51
N ALA A 385 -0.88 -11.00 -19.92
CA ALA A 385 -1.81 -10.25 -19.08
C ALA A 385 -2.26 -11.06 -17.86
N VAL A 386 -2.68 -12.32 -18.06
CA VAL A 386 -3.06 -13.25 -16.99
C VAL A 386 -1.90 -13.47 -16.03
N ARG A 387 -0.69 -13.74 -16.55
CA ARG A 387 0.49 -13.94 -15.71
C ARG A 387 0.81 -12.70 -14.87
N ARG A 388 0.80 -11.50 -15.45
CA ARG A 388 1.02 -10.23 -14.73
C ARG A 388 -0.04 -10.00 -13.65
N GLN A 389 -1.30 -10.31 -13.95
CA GLN A 389 -2.39 -10.19 -12.98
C GLN A 389 -2.23 -11.16 -11.80
N MET A 390 -1.86 -12.42 -12.06
CA MET A 390 -1.61 -13.40 -11.00
C MET A 390 -0.38 -13.02 -10.14
N MET A 391 0.67 -12.44 -10.75
CA MET A 391 1.80 -11.88 -10.01
C MET A 391 1.39 -10.69 -9.13
N ALA A 392 0.50 -9.82 -9.61
CA ALA A 392 -0.05 -8.72 -8.82
C ALA A 392 -0.82 -9.23 -7.59
N PHE A 393 -1.64 -10.27 -7.78
CA PHE A 393 -2.33 -10.94 -6.69
C PHE A 393 -1.37 -11.61 -5.70
N GLN A 394 -0.34 -12.30 -6.19
CA GLN A 394 0.70 -12.89 -5.33
C GLN A 394 1.40 -11.82 -4.49
N ARG A 395 1.79 -10.68 -5.08
CA ARG A 395 2.47 -9.60 -4.35
C ARG A 395 1.61 -9.08 -3.22
N VAL A 396 0.36 -8.69 -3.50
CA VAL A 396 -0.52 -8.15 -2.45
C VAL A 396 -0.85 -9.20 -1.39
N ALA A 397 -1.07 -10.46 -1.79
CA ALA A 397 -1.33 -11.55 -0.84
C ALA A 397 -0.15 -11.85 0.09
N ARG A 398 1.09 -11.50 -0.30
CA ARG A 398 2.29 -11.57 0.55
C ARG A 398 2.49 -10.33 1.43
N LEU A 399 1.94 -9.17 1.04
CA LEU A 399 2.09 -7.91 1.78
C LEU A 399 1.01 -7.74 2.86
N ALA A 400 -0.23 -8.08 2.54
CA ALA A 400 -1.38 -7.91 3.42
C ALA A 400 -1.80 -9.23 4.06
N ASN A 401 -1.96 -9.24 5.39
CA ASN A 401 -2.23 -10.45 6.18
C ASN A 401 -3.71 -10.88 6.15
N THR A 402 -4.64 -9.95 5.92
CA THR A 402 -6.09 -10.19 5.86
C THR A 402 -6.59 -10.07 4.43
N TYR A 403 -7.58 -10.88 4.07
CA TYR A 403 -8.19 -10.80 2.74
C TYR A 403 -8.84 -9.44 2.49
N GLU A 404 -9.44 -8.86 3.53
CA GLU A 404 -10.04 -7.53 3.50
C GLU A 404 -8.99 -6.46 3.14
N ALA A 405 -7.80 -6.51 3.77
CA ALA A 405 -6.71 -5.62 3.39
C ALA A 405 -6.22 -5.89 1.96
N GLN A 406 -6.05 -7.16 1.56
CA GLN A 406 -5.64 -7.50 0.20
C GLN A 406 -6.60 -6.93 -0.86
N GLU A 407 -7.90 -7.04 -0.63
CA GLU A 407 -8.94 -6.49 -1.49
C GLU A 407 -8.87 -4.97 -1.58
N ILE A 408 -8.77 -4.30 -0.44
CA ILE A 408 -8.79 -2.84 -0.37
C ILE A 408 -7.54 -2.23 -1.02
N PHE A 409 -6.36 -2.80 -0.78
CA PHE A 409 -5.12 -2.35 -1.43
C PHE A 409 -5.19 -2.54 -2.96
N LEU A 410 -5.68 -3.68 -3.44
CA LEU A 410 -5.88 -3.91 -4.89
C LEU A 410 -6.88 -2.91 -5.50
N ALA A 411 -8.00 -2.66 -4.81
CA ALA A 411 -9.04 -1.73 -5.27
C ALA A 411 -8.54 -0.28 -5.28
N ALA A 412 -7.64 0.09 -4.38
CA ALA A 412 -6.96 1.38 -4.37
C ALA A 412 -5.88 1.50 -5.47
N GLY A 413 -5.47 0.38 -6.08
CA GLY A 413 -4.46 0.34 -7.14
C GLY A 413 -3.05 -0.02 -6.66
N TYR A 414 -2.90 -0.28 -5.37
CA TYR A 414 -1.67 -0.75 -4.74
C TYR A 414 -1.48 -2.25 -4.96
N ASP A 415 -0.77 -2.61 -6.03
CA ASP A 415 -0.51 -3.99 -6.42
C ASP A 415 0.95 -4.44 -6.26
N SER A 416 1.79 -3.62 -5.61
CA SER A 416 3.21 -3.90 -5.37
C SER A 416 3.74 -3.11 -4.18
N SER A 417 4.84 -3.58 -3.58
CA SER A 417 5.55 -2.85 -2.51
C SER A 417 6.03 -1.48 -2.99
N HIS A 418 6.55 -1.41 -4.23
CA HIS A 418 6.95 -0.15 -4.84
C HIS A 418 5.79 0.85 -4.92
N GLY A 419 4.63 0.44 -5.42
CA GLY A 419 3.46 1.33 -5.52
C GLY A 419 2.97 1.85 -4.16
N ILE A 420 3.15 1.09 -3.08
CA ILE A 420 2.80 1.51 -1.72
C ILE A 420 3.83 2.49 -1.16
N VAL A 421 5.13 2.20 -1.31
CA VAL A 421 6.23 2.99 -0.70
C VAL A 421 6.44 4.35 -1.39
N GLN A 422 6.01 4.50 -2.64
CA GLN A 422 6.05 5.79 -3.35
C GLN A 422 5.01 6.80 -2.84
N VAL A 423 4.09 6.38 -1.98
CA VAL A 423 3.06 7.22 -1.38
C VAL A 423 3.34 7.35 0.12
N SER A 424 3.08 8.53 0.70
CA SER A 424 3.34 8.72 2.14
C SER A 424 2.39 7.82 2.96
N PRO A 425 2.83 7.26 4.10
CA PRO A 425 1.96 6.46 4.96
C PRO A 425 0.67 7.21 5.34
N GLU A 426 0.75 8.51 5.64
CA GLU A 426 -0.39 9.37 5.99
C GLU A 426 -1.41 9.45 4.86
N GLN A 427 -0.96 9.48 3.61
CA GLN A 427 -1.85 9.47 2.44
C GLN A 427 -2.53 8.11 2.30
N VAL A 428 -1.80 7.00 2.46
CA VAL A 428 -2.38 5.65 2.43
C VAL A 428 -3.39 5.48 3.57
N TYR A 429 -3.10 5.98 4.77
CA TYR A 429 -4.06 5.98 5.89
C TYR A 429 -5.28 6.85 5.61
N ALA A 430 -5.09 8.04 5.04
CA ALA A 430 -6.20 8.93 4.69
C ALA A 430 -7.11 8.29 3.63
N GLU A 431 -6.54 7.52 2.70
CA GLU A 431 -7.30 6.82 1.66
C GLU A 431 -8.00 5.55 2.20
N LEU A 432 -7.33 4.76 3.04
CA LEU A 432 -7.78 3.39 3.37
C LEU A 432 -8.24 3.19 4.82
N GLY A 433 -7.83 4.05 5.76
CA GLY A 433 -7.98 3.83 7.21
C GLY A 433 -9.42 3.74 7.73
N GLY A 434 -10.42 4.12 6.93
CA GLY A 434 -11.84 3.95 7.25
C GLY A 434 -12.49 2.69 6.69
N THR A 435 -11.77 1.91 5.87
CA THR A 435 -12.32 0.74 5.15
C THR A 435 -11.82 -0.59 5.70
N VAL A 436 -10.68 -0.60 6.38
CA VAL A 436 -10.07 -1.76 7.05
C VAL A 436 -9.40 -1.31 8.35
N SER A 437 -9.10 -2.27 9.23
CA SER A 437 -8.37 -2.04 10.47
C SER A 437 -7.09 -1.23 10.22
N LEU A 438 -6.87 -0.17 11.01
CA LEU A 438 -5.63 0.62 10.98
C LEU A 438 -4.39 -0.26 11.18
N ASN A 439 -4.50 -1.30 11.99
CA ASN A 439 -3.40 -2.25 12.20
C ASN A 439 -3.05 -3.00 10.91
N ASP A 440 -4.06 -3.42 10.13
CA ASP A 440 -3.82 -4.12 8.88
C ASP A 440 -3.18 -3.20 7.83
N VAL A 441 -3.60 -1.92 7.76
CA VAL A 441 -2.96 -0.91 6.91
C VAL A 441 -1.50 -0.72 7.32
N ALA A 442 -1.25 -0.51 8.62
CA ALA A 442 0.08 -0.29 9.17
C ALA A 442 1.02 -1.46 8.89
N THR A 443 0.59 -2.69 9.20
CA THR A 443 1.38 -3.90 8.94
C THR A 443 1.62 -4.09 7.44
N THR A 444 0.65 -3.77 6.57
CA THR A 444 0.84 -3.88 5.12
C THR A 444 1.87 -2.86 4.61
N ILE A 445 1.86 -1.63 5.12
CA ILE A 445 2.87 -0.61 4.79
C ILE A 445 4.26 -1.05 5.26
N GLU A 446 4.39 -1.56 6.49
CA GLU A 446 5.65 -2.06 7.04
C GLU A 446 6.21 -3.24 6.22
N ASN A 447 5.35 -4.21 5.88
CA ASN A 447 5.70 -5.32 5.00
C ASN A 447 6.13 -4.83 3.61
N ALA A 448 5.44 -3.81 3.07
CA ALA A 448 5.78 -3.22 1.78
C ALA A 448 7.14 -2.51 1.82
N GLN A 449 7.44 -1.74 2.87
CA GLN A 449 8.75 -1.12 3.07
C GLN A 449 9.85 -2.17 3.17
N THR A 450 9.67 -3.18 4.01
CA THR A 450 10.62 -4.29 4.17
C THR A 450 10.88 -5.00 2.83
N GLN A 451 9.82 -5.33 2.10
CA GLN A 451 9.94 -6.01 0.81
C GLN A 451 10.57 -5.11 -0.25
N TYR A 452 10.28 -3.81 -0.24
CA TYR A 452 10.89 -2.83 -1.14
C TYR A 452 12.39 -2.71 -0.88
N ASP A 453 12.80 -2.55 0.38
CA ASP A 453 14.20 -2.49 0.78
C ASP A 453 14.95 -3.76 0.38
N GLN A 454 14.36 -4.94 0.60
CA GLN A 454 14.94 -6.21 0.16
C GLN A 454 15.13 -6.28 -1.36
N VAL A 455 14.17 -5.79 -2.15
CA VAL A 455 14.27 -5.75 -3.62
C VAL A 455 15.36 -4.77 -4.07
N ILE A 456 15.46 -3.60 -3.44
CA ILE A 456 16.53 -2.63 -3.72
C ILE A 456 17.90 -3.23 -3.38
N GLN A 457 18.05 -3.82 -2.20
CA GLN A 457 19.31 -4.48 -1.79
C GLN A 457 19.67 -5.63 -2.71
N ALA A 458 18.72 -6.47 -3.09
CA ALA A 458 18.94 -7.54 -4.07
C ALA A 458 19.40 -6.95 -5.41
N THR A 459 18.71 -5.91 -5.91
CA THR A 459 19.04 -5.26 -7.19
C THR A 459 20.45 -4.65 -7.16
N LEU A 460 20.84 -4.00 -6.07
CA LEU A 460 22.20 -3.47 -5.89
C LEU A 460 23.25 -4.58 -5.85
N ALA A 461 22.96 -5.68 -5.13
CA ALA A 461 23.84 -6.85 -5.09
C ALA A 461 24.01 -7.48 -6.48
N PHE A 462 22.90 -7.66 -7.23
CA PHE A 462 22.92 -8.11 -8.62
C PHE A 462 23.74 -7.18 -9.51
N HIS A 463 23.50 -5.87 -9.42
CA HIS A 463 24.25 -4.86 -10.18
C HIS A 463 25.76 -4.99 -9.92
N SER A 464 26.15 -5.13 -8.65
CA SER A 464 27.55 -5.24 -8.24
C SER A 464 28.23 -6.48 -8.83
N ILE A 465 27.53 -7.61 -8.83
CA ILE A 465 28.02 -8.89 -9.35
C ILE A 465 28.04 -8.92 -10.89
N SER A 466 27.08 -8.25 -11.54
CA SER A 466 26.97 -8.22 -13.00
C SER A 466 27.96 -7.28 -13.69
N SER A 467 28.58 -6.36 -12.97
CA SER A 467 29.51 -5.39 -13.56
C SER A 467 30.83 -6.05 -14.01
N ASP A 468 31.33 -5.66 -15.19
CA ASP A 468 32.52 -6.24 -15.82
C ASP A 468 33.77 -6.19 -14.93
N GLN A 469 33.88 -5.20 -14.05
CA GLN A 469 34.99 -5.08 -13.09
C GLN A 469 35.06 -6.24 -12.09
N TYR A 470 33.92 -6.76 -11.62
CA TYR A 470 33.88 -7.87 -10.67
C TYR A 470 33.82 -9.24 -11.36
N MET A 471 33.18 -9.33 -12.53
CA MET A 471 33.19 -10.56 -13.34
C MET A 471 34.60 -10.94 -13.85
N GLY A 472 35.51 -9.95 -13.97
CA GLY A 472 36.93 -10.19 -14.29
C GLY A 472 37.77 -10.70 -13.11
N LEU A 473 37.27 -10.60 -11.87
CA LEU A 473 37.95 -11.09 -10.68
C LEU A 473 37.57 -12.56 -10.45
N GLN A 474 38.43 -13.51 -10.85
CA GLN A 474 38.24 -14.96 -10.68
C GLN A 474 38.15 -15.47 -9.22
N VAL A 475 38.03 -14.57 -8.23
CA VAL A 475 38.03 -14.89 -6.80
C VAL A 475 36.62 -15.21 -6.28
N LEU A 476 35.56 -14.88 -7.03
CA LEU A 476 34.17 -15.06 -6.63
C LEU A 476 33.48 -16.05 -7.59
N ASP A 477 33.22 -17.27 -7.09
CA ASP A 477 32.49 -18.30 -7.83
C ASP A 477 30.98 -18.07 -7.65
N TYR A 478 30.31 -17.62 -8.71
CA TYR A 478 28.88 -17.34 -8.71
C TYR A 478 28.12 -18.45 -9.44
N PRO A 479 26.99 -18.95 -8.88
CA PRO A 479 26.13 -19.92 -9.57
C PRO A 479 25.71 -19.39 -10.94
N GLU A 480 25.83 -20.22 -11.97
CA GLU A 480 25.51 -19.86 -13.36
C GLU A 480 24.04 -19.42 -13.52
N GLU A 481 23.14 -19.93 -12.67
CA GLU A 481 21.73 -19.54 -12.65
C GLU A 481 21.52 -18.05 -12.30
N LEU A 482 22.44 -17.44 -11.53
CA LEU A 482 22.36 -16.04 -11.11
C LEU A 482 22.75 -15.08 -12.25
N LYS A 483 23.69 -15.48 -13.12
CA LYS A 483 24.22 -14.63 -14.22
C LYS A 483 23.14 -14.25 -15.24
N ASN A 484 22.20 -15.16 -15.51
CA ASN A 484 21.17 -14.96 -16.53
C ASN A 484 19.77 -14.67 -15.95
N HIS A 485 19.65 -14.46 -14.62
CA HIS A 485 18.34 -14.32 -13.98
C HIS A 485 17.58 -13.06 -14.44
N LEU A 486 18.27 -11.92 -14.57
CA LEU A 486 17.66 -10.68 -15.07
C LEU A 486 17.22 -10.78 -16.54
N GLN A 487 17.96 -11.53 -17.37
CA GLN A 487 17.59 -11.78 -18.76
C GLN A 487 16.31 -12.62 -18.90
N ASN A 488 15.97 -13.40 -17.86
CA ASN A 488 14.75 -14.20 -17.83
C ASN A 488 13.49 -13.41 -17.44
N ILE A 489 13.64 -12.16 -16.98
CA ILE A 489 12.51 -11.27 -16.74
C ILE A 489 11.95 -10.82 -18.09
N ASP A 490 10.70 -11.17 -18.36
CA ASP A 490 10.04 -10.82 -19.63
C ASP A 490 9.95 -9.29 -19.78
N GLY A 491 10.32 -8.80 -20.96
CA GLY A 491 10.37 -7.36 -21.27
C GLY A 491 11.63 -6.64 -20.77
N TYR A 492 12.50 -7.27 -19.98
CA TYR A 492 13.69 -6.60 -19.43
C TYR A 492 14.64 -6.07 -20.52
N ALA A 493 14.97 -6.91 -21.51
CA ALA A 493 15.80 -6.50 -22.64
C ALA A 493 15.12 -5.46 -23.56
N GLU A 494 13.79 -5.44 -23.61
CA GLU A 494 13.02 -4.45 -24.37
C GLU A 494 13.01 -3.09 -23.65
N MET A 495 12.91 -3.09 -22.31
CA MET A 495 12.89 -1.88 -21.48
C MET A 495 14.27 -1.23 -21.35
N PHE A 496 15.33 -2.04 -21.19
CA PHE A 496 16.67 -1.54 -20.86
C PHE A 496 17.68 -1.71 -21.98
N GLY A 497 17.32 -2.34 -23.11
CA GLY A 497 18.19 -2.52 -24.26
C GLY A 497 19.35 -3.48 -24.01
N ASN A 498 20.49 -3.25 -24.67
CA ASN A 498 21.69 -4.06 -24.49
C ASN A 498 22.30 -3.80 -23.10
N GLN A 499 22.44 -4.87 -22.29
CA GLN A 499 22.97 -4.81 -20.93
C GLN A 499 24.50 -4.85 -20.86
N ASN A 500 25.19 -4.72 -22.00
CA ASN A 500 26.64 -4.56 -22.03
C ASN A 500 27.01 -3.25 -21.34
N PHE A 501 27.79 -3.35 -20.26
CA PHE A 501 28.34 -2.19 -19.58
C PHE A 501 29.24 -1.40 -20.54
N CYS A 502 29.05 -0.09 -20.60
CA CYS A 502 29.89 0.84 -21.35
C CYS A 502 30.96 1.44 -20.43
N GLU A 503 32.15 1.74 -20.98
CA GLU A 503 32.99 2.83 -20.44
C GLU A 503 32.31 4.17 -20.74
N CYS A 504 31.23 4.47 -20.02
CA CYS A 504 30.44 5.67 -20.25
C CYS A 504 31.12 6.91 -19.64
N GLU A 505 31.14 8.01 -20.40
CA GLU A 505 31.55 9.32 -19.88
C GLU A 505 30.67 9.71 -18.68
N HIS A 506 31.23 10.48 -17.74
CA HIS A 506 30.52 10.86 -16.51
C HIS A 506 29.17 11.56 -16.77
N CYS A 507 29.03 12.30 -17.87
CA CYS A 507 27.77 12.93 -18.29
C CYS A 507 26.64 11.94 -18.62
N LYS A 508 26.96 10.67 -18.90
CA LYS A 508 26.01 9.59 -19.20
C LYS A 508 25.83 8.62 -18.02
N SER A 509 26.46 8.91 -16.88
CA SER A 509 26.38 8.09 -15.67
C SER A 509 25.09 8.39 -14.89
N ILE A 510 24.58 7.37 -14.19
CA ILE A 510 23.51 7.53 -13.17
C ILE A 510 23.93 8.42 -12.00
N PHE A 511 25.24 8.64 -11.83
CA PHE A 511 25.81 9.56 -10.83
C PHE A 511 26.20 10.91 -11.44
N GLY A 512 25.93 11.13 -12.73
CA GLY A 512 26.29 12.35 -13.44
C GLY A 512 25.33 13.52 -13.17
N PRO A 513 25.71 14.75 -13.58
CA PRO A 513 24.88 15.94 -13.36
C PRO A 513 23.51 15.88 -14.06
N ALA A 514 23.42 15.20 -15.21
CA ALA A 514 22.16 15.01 -15.91
C ALA A 514 21.17 14.13 -15.11
N ALA A 515 21.66 13.05 -14.47
CA ALA A 515 20.83 12.22 -13.60
C ALA A 515 20.37 12.97 -12.35
N TYR A 516 21.27 13.75 -11.73
CA TYR A 516 20.92 14.64 -10.61
C TYR A 516 19.85 15.67 -11.02
N PHE A 517 19.98 16.28 -12.19
CA PHE A 517 18.99 17.23 -12.70
C PHE A 517 17.61 16.60 -12.88
N VAL A 518 17.52 15.39 -13.45
CA VAL A 518 16.24 14.68 -13.62
C VAL A 518 15.60 14.34 -12.28
N ASP A 519 16.38 13.84 -11.32
CA ASP A 519 15.87 13.52 -9.98
C ASP A 519 15.41 14.78 -9.23
N LEU A 520 16.16 15.88 -9.35
CA LEU A 520 15.81 17.17 -8.77
C LEU A 520 14.55 17.76 -9.42
N MET A 521 14.38 17.63 -10.73
CA MET A 521 13.17 18.04 -11.46
C MET A 521 11.95 17.28 -10.94
N ARG A 522 12.05 15.94 -10.83
CA ARG A 522 10.98 15.09 -10.28
C ARG A 522 10.62 15.52 -8.85
N PHE A 523 11.62 15.57 -7.97
CA PHE A 523 11.42 15.96 -6.56
C PHE A 523 10.78 17.33 -6.42
N THR A 524 11.24 18.32 -7.19
CA THR A 524 10.74 19.69 -7.12
C THR A 524 9.30 19.78 -7.63
N ASP A 525 8.99 19.15 -8.76
CA ASP A 525 7.63 19.14 -9.33
C ASP A 525 6.63 18.45 -8.38
N GLU A 526 6.99 17.27 -7.87
CA GLU A 526 6.19 16.53 -6.89
C GLU A 526 5.98 17.33 -5.60
N SER A 527 7.04 17.96 -5.07
CA SER A 527 6.96 18.78 -3.86
C SER A 527 6.04 19.99 -4.04
N ILE A 528 6.08 20.64 -5.20
CA ILE A 528 5.17 21.76 -5.51
C ILE A 528 3.72 21.27 -5.58
N LYS A 529 3.46 20.11 -6.18
CA LYS A 529 2.11 19.52 -6.31
C LYS A 529 1.49 19.10 -4.98
N LEU A 530 2.32 18.86 -3.95
CA LEU A 530 1.90 18.57 -2.58
C LEU A 530 1.45 19.80 -1.78
N ILE A 531 1.78 21.03 -2.24
CA ILE A 531 1.33 22.25 -1.58
C ILE A 531 -0.21 22.30 -1.66
N LYS A 532 -0.86 22.15 -0.50
CA LYS A 532 -2.30 22.35 -0.36
C LYS A 532 -2.56 23.85 -0.41
N VAL A 533 -2.89 24.37 -1.58
CA VAL A 533 -3.53 25.67 -1.71
C VAL A 533 -5.00 25.47 -1.28
N ASP A 534 -5.55 26.41 -0.54
CA ASP A 534 -6.88 26.30 0.05
C ASP A 534 -7.92 26.11 -1.08
N SER A 535 -8.42 24.89 -1.24
CA SER A 535 -9.18 24.45 -2.42
C SER A 535 -10.48 25.23 -2.63
N LYS A 536 -10.98 25.87 -1.57
CA LYS A 536 -12.16 26.75 -1.62
C LYS A 536 -11.86 28.09 -2.31
N ALA A 537 -10.65 28.60 -2.17
CA ALA A 537 -10.20 29.81 -2.88
C ALA A 537 -9.86 29.52 -4.34
N GLU A 538 -9.41 28.30 -4.68
CA GLU A 538 -9.12 27.89 -6.06
C GLU A 538 -10.38 27.70 -6.91
N GLU A 539 -11.44 27.10 -6.33
CA GLU A 539 -12.72 26.89 -6.99
C GLU A 539 -13.46 28.23 -7.23
N ASP A 540 -13.40 29.16 -6.27
CA ASP A 540 -13.98 30.51 -6.38
C ASP A 540 -13.18 31.44 -7.32
N ALA A 541 -11.88 31.18 -7.53
CA ALA A 541 -10.99 31.96 -8.41
C ALA A 541 -10.86 31.43 -9.85
N GLY A 542 -11.48 30.29 -10.17
CA GLY A 542 -11.42 29.67 -11.50
C GLY A 542 -10.00 29.27 -11.92
N LEU A 543 -9.14 28.95 -10.95
CA LEU A 543 -7.76 28.54 -11.23
C LEU A 543 -7.77 27.13 -11.86
N PRO A 544 -7.07 26.93 -12.99
CA PRO A 544 -7.06 25.66 -13.68
C PRO A 544 -6.30 24.57 -12.89
N ASP A 545 -6.43 23.33 -13.36
CA ASP A 545 -5.74 22.11 -12.88
C ASP A 545 -4.33 22.35 -12.31
N LYS A 546 -3.87 21.54 -11.35
CA LYS A 546 -2.58 21.73 -10.63
C LYS A 546 -1.39 21.94 -11.56
N ASP A 547 -1.40 21.31 -12.74
CA ASP A 547 -0.36 21.46 -13.75
C ASP A 547 -0.35 22.84 -14.43
N GLN A 548 -1.47 23.55 -14.43
CA GLN A 548 -1.67 24.89 -14.99
C GLN A 548 -1.59 26.01 -13.94
N HIS A 549 -1.43 25.66 -12.66
CA HIS A 549 -1.29 26.66 -11.58
C HIS A 549 -0.01 27.52 -11.81
N PRO A 550 -0.02 28.84 -11.56
CA PRO A 550 1.13 29.72 -11.79
C PRO A 550 2.42 29.31 -11.04
N ILE A 551 2.29 28.56 -9.95
CA ILE A 551 3.43 28.04 -9.18
C ILE A 551 4.06 26.76 -9.77
N SER A 552 3.33 26.07 -10.68
CA SER A 552 3.79 24.85 -11.35
C SER A 552 5.15 25.06 -11.99
N LEU A 553 6.04 24.09 -11.82
CA LEU A 553 7.40 24.17 -12.37
C LEU A 553 7.37 24.27 -13.90
N ALA A 554 6.45 23.55 -14.56
CA ALA A 554 6.23 23.59 -16.00
C ALA A 554 5.79 24.98 -16.49
N MET A 555 4.96 25.68 -15.70
CA MET A 555 4.52 27.04 -16.06
C MET A 555 5.61 28.07 -15.84
N ARG A 556 6.38 27.97 -14.75
CA ARG A 556 7.44 28.94 -14.41
C ARG A 556 8.70 28.78 -15.24
N ARG A 557 9.08 27.53 -15.54
CA ARG A 557 10.32 27.17 -16.22
C ARG A 557 10.08 26.07 -17.27
N PRO A 558 9.28 26.35 -18.31
CA PRO A 558 9.02 25.39 -19.39
C PRO A 558 10.31 24.98 -20.12
N ASP A 559 11.32 25.84 -20.12
CA ASP A 559 12.63 25.56 -20.71
C ASP A 559 13.36 24.37 -20.09
N LEU A 560 13.14 24.09 -18.79
CA LEU A 560 13.74 22.93 -18.12
C LEU A 560 13.21 21.59 -18.62
N TRP A 561 12.00 21.56 -19.21
CA TRP A 561 11.39 20.35 -19.76
C TRP A 561 11.86 20.02 -21.17
N HIS A 562 12.49 20.98 -21.83
CA HIS A 562 12.99 20.86 -23.20
C HIS A 562 14.52 20.93 -23.29
N ILE A 563 15.22 20.99 -22.16
CA ILE A 563 16.68 20.96 -22.15
C ILE A 563 17.17 19.57 -22.56
N GLU A 564 18.07 19.53 -23.54
CA GLU A 564 18.67 18.28 -23.98
C GLU A 564 19.72 17.81 -22.96
N LEU A 565 19.63 16.56 -22.51
CA LEU A 565 20.55 15.96 -21.55
C LEU A 565 21.83 15.45 -22.24
N SER A 566 22.59 16.37 -22.83
CA SER A 566 23.82 16.08 -23.57
C SER A 566 25.09 16.36 -22.75
N CYS A 567 26.20 15.74 -23.14
CA CYS A 567 27.50 16.00 -22.53
C CYS A 567 27.98 17.45 -22.76
N GLU A 568 27.59 18.08 -23.87
CA GLU A 568 27.87 19.49 -24.11
C GLU A 568 27.13 20.37 -23.09
N ASN A 569 25.83 20.18 -22.92
CA ASN A 569 25.03 20.96 -21.96
C ASN A 569 25.46 20.72 -20.51
N THR A 570 26.03 19.55 -20.22
CA THR A 570 26.53 19.19 -18.88
C THR A 570 27.87 19.87 -18.54
N ASN A 571 28.79 19.97 -19.51
CA ASN A 571 30.18 20.33 -19.23
C ASN A 571 30.58 21.71 -19.75
N ARG A 572 29.84 22.28 -20.72
CA ARG A 572 30.21 23.56 -21.33
C ARG A 572 29.80 24.72 -20.42
N PRO A 573 30.75 25.52 -19.90
CA PRO A 573 30.40 26.71 -19.13
C PRO A 573 29.74 27.75 -20.04
N VAL A 574 28.65 28.35 -19.54
CA VAL A 574 27.94 29.45 -20.19
C VAL A 574 27.78 30.62 -19.23
N PRO A 575 27.88 31.88 -19.70
CA PRO A 575 27.63 33.04 -18.84
C PRO A 575 26.21 33.03 -18.28
N TYR A 576 26.07 33.10 -16.96
CA TYR A 576 24.77 33.03 -16.28
C TYR A 576 23.78 34.11 -16.77
N LEU A 577 24.27 35.32 -17.05
CA LEU A 577 23.43 36.42 -17.53
C LEU A 577 22.80 36.12 -18.90
N GLN A 578 23.48 35.33 -19.75
CA GLN A 578 22.95 34.91 -21.04
C GLN A 578 21.73 34.00 -20.86
N ILE A 579 21.76 33.09 -19.87
CA ILE A 579 20.63 32.23 -19.54
C ILE A 579 19.44 33.07 -19.07
N ILE A 580 19.67 34.01 -18.15
CA ILE A 580 18.61 34.89 -17.63
C ILE A 580 17.95 35.69 -18.75
N ASN A 581 18.76 36.34 -19.59
CA ASN A 581 18.25 37.16 -20.69
C ASN A 581 17.50 36.29 -21.70
N LYS A 582 17.96 35.07 -21.95
CA LYS A 582 17.26 34.10 -22.81
C LYS A 582 15.87 33.77 -22.28
N ILE A 583 15.76 33.45 -21.00
CA ILE A 583 14.48 33.12 -20.35
C ILE A 583 13.53 34.34 -20.38
N LYS A 584 14.01 35.53 -19.98
CA LYS A 584 13.19 36.75 -19.95
C LYS A 584 12.67 37.16 -21.31
N ILE A 585 13.53 37.17 -22.33
CA ILE A 585 13.14 37.52 -23.70
C ILE A 585 12.15 36.50 -24.26
N THR A 586 12.39 35.20 -24.05
CA THR A 586 11.45 34.14 -24.47
C THR A 586 10.07 34.34 -23.84
N TYR A 587 10.03 34.63 -22.54
CA TYR A 587 8.78 34.92 -21.84
C TYR A 587 8.07 36.14 -22.42
N LEU A 588 8.76 37.27 -22.59
CA LEU A 588 8.19 38.50 -23.14
C LEU A 588 7.64 38.29 -24.57
N CYS A 589 8.39 37.62 -25.43
CA CYS A 589 7.93 37.29 -26.78
C CYS A 589 6.66 36.45 -26.79
N LYS A 590 6.54 35.46 -25.88
CA LYS A 590 5.35 34.61 -25.76
C LYS A 590 4.14 35.38 -25.23
N VAL A 591 4.34 36.23 -24.22
CA VAL A 591 3.27 37.10 -23.68
C VAL A 591 2.74 38.05 -24.76
N LEU A 592 3.65 38.60 -25.58
CA LEU A 592 3.33 39.50 -26.69
C LEU A 592 2.82 38.78 -27.95
N GLY A 593 2.78 37.43 -27.95
CA GLY A 593 2.32 36.66 -29.10
C GLY A 593 3.20 36.81 -30.35
N ILE A 594 4.46 37.23 -30.19
CA ILE A 594 5.41 37.45 -31.31
C ILE A 594 6.44 36.34 -31.47
N TRP A 595 6.48 35.38 -30.53
CA TRP A 595 7.37 34.22 -30.57
C TRP A 595 7.11 33.34 -31.79
N ASP A 596 8.19 32.94 -32.48
CA ASP A 596 8.16 32.09 -33.67
C ASP A 596 9.03 30.85 -33.44
N ASP A 597 8.40 29.67 -33.41
CA ASP A 597 9.07 28.40 -33.14
C ASP A 597 10.03 27.95 -34.25
N GLN A 598 9.94 28.53 -35.45
CA GLN A 598 10.89 28.26 -36.54
C GLN A 598 12.15 29.13 -36.47
N LYS A 599 12.17 30.13 -35.57
CA LYS A 599 13.29 31.07 -35.41
C LYS A 599 14.15 30.70 -34.21
N ASN A 600 15.45 30.94 -34.34
CA ASN A 600 16.36 30.80 -33.20
C ASN A 600 16.18 31.96 -32.19
N TYR A 601 16.85 31.85 -31.04
CA TYR A 601 16.75 32.84 -29.98
C TYR A 601 17.09 34.26 -30.45
N ASP A 602 18.21 34.45 -31.17
CA ASP A 602 18.67 35.77 -31.59
C ASP A 602 17.70 36.42 -32.58
N GLN A 603 17.10 35.62 -33.47
CA GLN A 603 16.08 36.08 -34.41
C GLN A 603 14.78 36.49 -33.69
N ASN A 604 14.34 35.72 -32.70
CA ASN A 604 13.18 36.07 -31.88
C ASN A 604 13.45 37.30 -30.99
N ALA A 605 14.67 37.42 -30.46
CA ALA A 605 15.11 38.59 -29.70
C ALA A 605 15.17 39.84 -30.59
N ALA A 606 15.73 39.73 -31.80
CA ALA A 606 15.77 40.83 -32.77
C ALA A 606 14.36 41.31 -33.13
N LYS A 607 13.42 40.38 -33.36
CA LYS A 607 12.01 40.70 -33.59
C LYS A 607 11.39 41.40 -32.39
N LEU A 608 11.64 40.95 -31.16
CA LEU A 608 11.18 41.65 -29.96
C LEU A 608 11.67 43.09 -29.93
N TRP A 609 12.95 43.32 -30.20
CA TRP A 609 13.53 44.66 -30.19
C TRP A 609 12.99 45.53 -31.33
N GLU A 610 12.78 44.98 -32.52
CA GLU A 610 12.17 45.67 -33.65
C GLU A 610 10.72 46.09 -33.34
N GLU A 611 9.92 45.18 -32.78
CA GLU A 611 8.53 45.48 -32.41
C GLU A 611 8.44 46.48 -31.26
N LEU A 612 9.35 46.41 -30.27
CA LEU A 612 9.43 47.41 -29.21
C LEU A 612 9.87 48.78 -29.73
N ALA A 613 10.74 48.84 -30.74
CA ALA A 613 11.20 50.08 -31.36
C ALA A 613 10.16 50.72 -32.32
N ARG A 614 9.18 49.94 -32.80
CA ARG A 614 8.09 50.41 -33.67
C ARG A 614 6.91 51.02 -32.92
N LEU A 615 6.91 50.96 -31.59
CA LEU A 615 5.92 51.65 -30.77
C LEU A 615 6.17 53.16 -30.90
N PRO A 616 5.18 53.97 -31.35
CA PRO A 616 5.44 55.36 -31.68
C PRO A 616 6.00 56.17 -30.49
N LEU A 617 6.69 57.26 -30.76
CA LEU A 617 6.83 58.38 -29.83
C LEU A 617 5.90 59.45 -30.38
N GLU A 618 4.72 59.66 -29.80
CA GLU A 618 3.98 60.87 -30.15
C GLU A 618 4.65 62.06 -29.46
N ASP A 619 5.23 62.94 -30.28
CA ASP A 619 5.53 64.32 -29.91
C ASP A 619 4.19 65.01 -29.61
N ASP A 620 3.97 65.37 -28.35
CA ASP A 620 2.75 66.01 -27.86
C ASP A 620 2.68 67.51 -28.24
N ASP A 621 3.03 67.87 -29.49
CA ASP A 621 3.25 69.28 -29.87
C ASP A 621 2.35 69.81 -30.99
N THR A 622 1.17 69.21 -31.23
CA THR A 622 0.10 69.93 -31.96
C THR A 622 -1.27 69.73 -31.32
N GLY A 623 -1.68 70.74 -30.56
CA GLY A 623 -3.03 70.84 -30.01
C GLY A 623 -4.13 70.81 -31.07
N SER A 624 -5.25 70.21 -30.68
CA SER A 624 -6.61 70.42 -31.21
C SER A 624 -6.76 70.48 -32.74
N GLY A 625 -7.11 69.36 -33.35
CA GLY A 625 -7.63 69.33 -34.72
C GLY A 625 -8.51 68.13 -34.94
N THR A 626 -9.83 68.29 -34.82
CA THR A 626 -10.83 67.38 -35.38
C THR A 626 -10.68 67.35 -36.90
N GLY A 627 -9.81 66.48 -37.41
CA GLY A 627 -9.50 66.37 -38.83
C GLY A 627 -9.71 64.95 -39.35
N THR A 628 -10.85 64.70 -39.96
CA THR A 628 -11.04 63.60 -40.92
C THR A 628 -10.09 63.83 -42.10
N GLY A 629 -8.92 63.20 -42.10
CA GLY A 629 -7.89 63.34 -43.12
C GLY A 629 -7.44 61.99 -43.67
N THR A 630 -7.86 61.69 -44.90
CA THR A 630 -7.28 60.63 -45.74
C THR A 630 -5.84 61.00 -46.11
N GLY A 631 -4.87 60.47 -45.38
CA GLY A 631 -3.43 60.64 -45.66
C GLY A 631 -2.76 59.28 -45.88
N THR A 632 -2.30 59.04 -47.09
CA THR A 632 -1.55 57.87 -47.53
C THR A 632 -0.11 57.93 -46.98
N GLY A 633 0.13 57.28 -45.84
CA GLY A 633 1.45 56.98 -45.30
C GLY A 633 1.44 55.54 -44.80
N THR A 634 2.11 54.65 -45.53
CA THR A 634 2.03 53.19 -45.38
C THR A 634 3.11 52.66 -44.43
N ASP A 635 2.91 52.80 -43.12
CA ASP A 635 3.45 51.82 -42.18
C ASP A 635 2.33 51.44 -41.21
N PRO A 636 1.86 50.18 -41.20
CA PRO A 636 0.78 49.77 -40.34
C PRO A 636 1.25 49.82 -38.88
N ILE A 637 0.49 50.50 -38.02
CA ILE A 637 0.57 50.35 -36.56
C ILE A 637 0.52 48.85 -36.27
N VAL A 638 1.62 48.26 -35.81
CA VAL A 638 1.63 46.84 -35.43
C VAL A 638 0.87 46.74 -34.12
N ASN A 639 -0.38 46.30 -34.20
CA ASN A 639 -1.14 45.88 -33.02
C ASN A 639 -0.47 44.62 -32.46
N LEU A 640 0.37 44.79 -31.44
CA LEU A 640 0.92 43.67 -30.68
C LEU A 640 -0.22 42.88 -30.04
N PRO A 641 -0.39 41.59 -30.37
CA PRO A 641 -1.38 40.75 -29.71
C PRO A 641 -1.16 40.80 -28.18
N ASN A 642 -2.21 41.09 -27.41
CA ASN A 642 -2.20 41.13 -25.94
C ASN A 642 -1.37 42.24 -25.27
N ALA A 643 -1.10 43.38 -25.92
CA ALA A 643 -0.42 44.53 -25.28
C ALA A 643 -1.08 44.97 -23.94
N ALA A 644 -2.40 44.83 -23.80
CA ALA A 644 -3.15 45.11 -22.58
C ALA A 644 -2.75 44.24 -21.36
N LYS A 645 -2.21 43.02 -21.56
CA LYS A 645 -1.79 42.10 -20.48
C LYS A 645 -0.54 42.56 -19.73
N LEU A 646 0.11 43.63 -20.20
CA LEU A 646 1.32 44.21 -19.62
C LEU A 646 1.03 45.51 -18.86
N GLY A 647 -0.25 45.76 -18.54
CA GLY A 647 -0.69 46.98 -17.86
C GLY A 647 -1.07 48.13 -18.80
N ALA A 648 -1.12 47.89 -20.12
CA ALA A 648 -1.57 48.90 -21.10
C ALA A 648 -3.10 48.97 -21.19
N SER A 649 -3.79 49.20 -20.07
CA SER A 649 -5.21 49.56 -20.10
C SER A 649 -5.35 51.06 -19.90
N ASN A 650 -5.75 51.75 -20.97
CA ASN A 650 -6.20 53.14 -21.01
C ASN A 650 -5.18 54.22 -20.65
N THR A 651 -4.18 54.43 -21.50
CA THR A 651 -3.68 55.78 -21.76
C THR A 651 -3.33 55.90 -23.24
N THR A 652 -3.97 56.83 -23.94
CA THR A 652 -3.44 57.43 -25.17
C THR A 652 -1.99 57.86 -24.91
N GLY A 653 -1.05 57.28 -25.66
CA GLY A 653 0.38 57.52 -25.47
C GLY A 653 1.19 56.23 -25.59
N THR A 654 2.15 56.24 -26.51
CA THR A 654 2.76 55.08 -27.14
C THR A 654 4.05 54.58 -26.47
N THR A 655 4.16 54.69 -25.15
CA THR A 655 5.32 54.18 -24.38
C THR A 655 4.92 53.09 -23.39
N TRP A 656 5.75 52.05 -23.30
CA TRP A 656 5.66 51.06 -22.24
C TRP A 656 5.93 51.70 -20.88
N LYS A 657 4.87 52.01 -20.12
CA LYS A 657 4.97 52.41 -18.72
C LYS A 657 5.19 51.17 -17.85
N ASN A 658 6.43 50.70 -17.79
CA ASN A 658 6.84 49.78 -16.73
C ASN A 658 6.61 50.48 -15.38
N SER A 659 6.37 49.74 -14.28
CA SER A 659 6.11 50.31 -12.93
C SER A 659 7.21 51.25 -12.39
N PHE A 660 8.30 51.44 -13.14
CA PHE A 660 9.43 52.32 -12.86
C PHE A 660 9.75 53.37 -13.95
N ARG A 661 8.94 53.55 -15.01
CA ARG A 661 9.20 54.50 -16.13
C ARG A 661 10.65 54.48 -16.66
N VAL A 662 11.25 53.30 -16.85
CA VAL A 662 12.59 53.19 -17.47
C VAL A 662 12.42 52.79 -18.93
N ALA A 663 12.61 53.74 -19.85
CA ALA A 663 12.80 53.42 -21.27
C ALA A 663 14.19 52.81 -21.45
N PHE A 664 14.31 51.78 -22.29
CA PHE A 664 15.60 51.16 -22.62
C PHE A 664 15.72 51.01 -24.13
N ASN A 665 16.56 51.83 -24.76
CA ASN A 665 16.78 51.84 -26.20
C ASN A 665 18.10 51.11 -26.51
N ARG A 666 18.01 49.80 -26.80
CA ARG A 666 19.19 48.96 -27.01
C ARG A 666 20.12 49.47 -28.14
N PRO A 667 19.64 49.81 -29.35
CA PRO A 667 20.51 50.36 -30.40
C PRO A 667 21.25 51.64 -29.98
N PHE A 668 20.59 52.49 -29.19
CA PHE A 668 21.21 53.70 -28.64
C PHE A 668 22.32 53.36 -27.64
N GLU A 669 22.05 52.48 -26.68
CA GLU A 669 23.04 52.00 -25.70
C GLU A 669 24.25 51.33 -26.37
N GLU A 670 24.00 50.46 -27.35
CA GLU A 670 25.07 49.84 -28.13
C GLU A 670 25.90 50.92 -28.85
N SER A 671 25.25 51.94 -29.43
CA SER A 671 25.94 53.06 -30.07
C SER A 671 26.77 53.87 -29.09
N LEU A 672 26.30 54.11 -27.87
CA LEU A 672 27.06 54.78 -26.81
C LEU A 672 28.32 53.98 -26.45
N ILE A 673 28.20 52.66 -26.28
CA ILE A 673 29.34 51.77 -26.00
C ILE A 673 30.37 51.84 -27.13
N TRP A 674 29.93 51.83 -28.39
CA TRP A 674 30.83 51.97 -29.55
C TRP A 674 31.52 53.33 -29.59
N LEU A 675 30.78 54.41 -29.32
CA LEU A 675 31.33 55.77 -29.29
C LEU A 675 32.35 55.94 -28.15
N GLU A 676 32.05 55.38 -26.97
CA GLU A 676 32.97 55.34 -25.83
C GLU A 676 34.25 54.56 -26.16
N ALA A 677 34.12 53.40 -26.81
CA ALA A 677 35.28 52.61 -27.27
C ALA A 677 36.14 53.35 -28.31
N LEU A 678 35.53 54.25 -29.09
CA LEU A 678 36.21 55.13 -30.04
C LEU A 678 36.74 56.43 -29.39
N GLY A 679 36.50 56.65 -28.10
CA GLY A 679 36.88 57.87 -27.37
C GLY A 679 36.08 59.10 -27.78
N ILE A 680 34.91 58.93 -28.40
CA ILE A 680 34.03 60.00 -28.87
C ILE A 680 32.85 60.09 -27.92
N ARG A 681 32.53 61.27 -27.39
CA ARG A 681 31.28 61.46 -26.64
C ARG A 681 30.14 61.72 -27.61
N TYR A 682 28.97 61.16 -27.33
CA TYR A 682 27.79 61.31 -28.18
C TYR A 682 27.43 62.77 -28.48
N LYS A 683 27.55 63.68 -27.50
CA LYS A 683 27.37 65.12 -27.73
C LYS A 683 28.35 65.73 -28.74
N ASP A 684 29.61 65.29 -28.75
CA ASP A 684 30.65 65.84 -29.63
C ASP A 684 30.36 65.42 -31.08
N LEU A 685 29.82 64.21 -31.26
CA LEU A 685 29.32 63.72 -32.54
C LEU A 685 28.13 64.56 -33.04
N LEU A 686 27.11 64.80 -32.20
CA LEU A 686 25.96 65.61 -32.61
C LEU A 686 26.37 67.04 -32.97
N GLN A 687 27.33 67.62 -32.23
CA GLN A 687 27.89 68.93 -32.52
C GLN A 687 28.65 68.94 -33.85
N ALA A 688 29.46 67.92 -34.12
CA ALA A 688 30.18 67.77 -35.39
C ALA A 688 29.23 67.61 -36.58
N LEU A 689 28.12 66.89 -36.40
CA LEU A 689 27.06 66.71 -37.40
C LEU A 689 26.14 67.92 -37.56
N LYS A 690 26.33 68.98 -36.75
CA LYS A 690 25.51 70.20 -36.75
C LYS A 690 24.01 69.90 -36.61
N VAL A 691 23.69 68.95 -35.75
CA VAL A 691 22.30 68.59 -35.46
C VAL A 691 21.66 69.70 -34.64
N ASP A 692 20.73 70.42 -35.25
CA ASP A 692 19.97 71.52 -34.65
C ASP A 692 18.53 71.06 -34.40
N ALA A 693 18.30 70.48 -33.23
CA ALA A 693 16.98 70.07 -32.77
C ALA A 693 16.84 70.48 -31.29
N PRO A 694 15.67 71.00 -30.86
CA PRO A 694 15.48 71.45 -29.49
C PRO A 694 15.83 70.37 -28.48
N HIS A 695 16.57 70.73 -27.43
CA HIS A 695 16.88 69.87 -26.29
C HIS A 695 17.71 68.59 -26.57
N ARG A 696 18.08 68.34 -27.83
CA ARG A 696 18.81 67.13 -28.25
C ARG A 696 20.28 67.13 -27.82
N GLN A 697 20.89 68.31 -27.66
CA GLN A 697 22.27 68.42 -27.20
C GLN A 697 22.39 68.16 -25.69
N GLU A 698 21.37 68.59 -24.94
CA GLU A 698 21.23 68.37 -23.50
C GLU A 698 20.98 66.88 -23.21
N ALA A 699 20.09 66.24 -23.96
CA ALA A 699 19.88 64.79 -23.91
C ALA A 699 21.19 64.04 -24.20
N ALA A 700 21.90 64.43 -25.26
CA ALA A 700 23.16 63.80 -25.65
C ALA A 700 24.31 64.05 -24.66
N TYR A 701 24.29 65.17 -23.92
CA TYR A 701 25.24 65.43 -22.84
C TYR A 701 25.05 64.45 -21.68
N LEU A 702 23.79 64.15 -21.34
CA LEU A 702 23.43 63.22 -20.28
C LEU A 702 23.49 61.75 -20.73
N GLY A 703 23.77 61.49 -22.01
CA GLY A 703 23.76 60.14 -22.56
C GLY A 703 22.36 59.53 -22.59
N LEU A 704 21.33 60.35 -22.74
CA LEU A 704 19.94 59.91 -22.74
C LEU A 704 19.44 59.71 -24.18
N SER A 705 18.67 58.65 -24.36
CA SER A 705 17.88 58.43 -25.56
C SER A 705 16.77 59.49 -25.69
N ALA A 706 16.15 59.56 -26.87
CA ALA A 706 15.03 60.50 -27.08
C ALA A 706 13.85 60.17 -26.13
N GLU A 707 13.65 58.89 -25.85
CA GLU A 707 12.60 58.36 -25.00
C GLU A 707 12.85 58.70 -23.52
N GLU A 708 14.07 58.51 -23.03
CA GLU A 708 14.43 58.87 -21.65
C GLU A 708 14.39 60.38 -21.44
N TRP A 709 14.79 61.16 -22.44
CA TRP A 709 14.67 62.61 -22.40
C TRP A 709 13.21 63.06 -22.33
N ALA A 710 12.32 62.45 -23.13
CA ALA A 710 10.90 62.73 -23.09
C ALA A 710 10.30 62.45 -21.70
N ILE A 711 10.70 61.36 -21.03
CA ILE A 711 10.23 61.06 -19.65
C ILE A 711 10.61 62.15 -18.65
N LEU A 712 11.81 62.73 -18.78
CA LEU A 712 12.29 63.79 -17.87
C LEU A 712 11.69 65.17 -18.17
N THR A 713 11.26 65.40 -19.41
CA THR A 713 10.82 66.73 -19.87
C THR A 713 9.30 66.86 -20.03
N THR A 714 8.58 65.74 -20.14
CA THR A 714 7.12 65.74 -20.18
C THR A 714 6.59 66.12 -18.78
N PRO A 715 5.79 67.19 -18.65
CA PRO A 715 5.19 67.58 -17.38
C PRO A 715 4.32 66.45 -16.82
N ASP A 716 4.54 66.07 -15.56
CA ASP A 716 3.74 65.04 -14.91
C ASP A 716 2.38 65.62 -14.51
N ILE A 717 1.39 65.53 -15.41
CA ILE A 717 0.00 65.98 -15.19
C ILE A 717 -0.74 65.18 -14.09
N TYR A 718 -0.09 64.19 -13.47
CA TYR A 718 -0.67 63.27 -12.49
C TYR A 718 0.08 63.22 -11.14
N LEU A 719 0.83 64.28 -10.79
CA LEU A 719 1.56 64.31 -9.51
C LEU A 719 0.64 64.09 -8.29
N ASP A 720 -0.64 64.45 -8.38
CA ASP A 720 -1.63 64.27 -7.31
C ASP A 720 -2.11 62.80 -7.16
N GLU A 721 -2.04 61.98 -8.21
CA GLU A 721 -2.41 60.54 -8.15
C GLU A 721 -1.24 59.65 -7.69
N LEU A 722 -0.01 60.15 -7.78
CA LEU A 722 1.21 59.42 -7.38
C LEU A 722 1.48 59.41 -5.87
N VAL A 723 0.76 60.20 -5.08
CA VAL A 723 0.87 60.20 -3.61
C VAL A 723 0.37 58.87 -3.00
N GLU A 724 -0.44 58.10 -3.73
CA GLU A 724 -1.02 56.84 -3.23
C GLU A 724 -0.20 55.57 -3.56
N LEU A 725 0.83 55.65 -4.40
CA LEU A 725 1.70 54.51 -4.70
C LEU A 725 2.78 54.33 -3.62
N ARG A 726 2.34 54.06 -2.38
CA ARG A 726 3.19 53.40 -1.37
C ARG A 726 3.42 51.95 -1.81
N PHE A 727 4.67 51.51 -1.68
CA PHE A 727 5.16 50.16 -1.96
C PHE A 727 4.16 49.06 -1.54
N ALA A 728 4.01 48.06 -2.41
CA ALA A 728 3.11 46.91 -2.31
C ALA A 728 3.46 45.91 -1.19
N PHE A 729 3.51 46.38 0.05
CA PHE A 729 3.24 45.61 1.27
C PHE A 729 2.47 46.54 2.21
N PRO A 730 1.14 46.39 2.36
CA PRO A 730 0.45 47.12 3.40
C PRO A 730 1.03 46.66 4.75
N PRO A 731 1.47 47.55 5.66
CA PRO A 731 1.58 47.15 7.06
C PRO A 731 0.18 46.70 7.50
N GLU A 732 0.11 45.55 8.18
CA GLU A 732 -1.12 45.02 8.75
C GLU A 732 -1.90 46.14 9.45
N GLN A 733 -3.19 46.26 9.16
CA GLN A 733 -4.04 47.20 9.88
C GLN A 733 -3.92 46.91 11.38
N PRO A 734 -3.65 47.91 12.22
CA PRO A 734 -3.66 47.69 13.65
C PRO A 734 -5.09 47.34 14.05
N GLU A 735 -5.28 46.17 14.66
CA GLU A 735 -6.52 45.83 15.37
C GLU A 735 -6.88 46.98 16.32
N GLU A 736 -8.13 47.42 16.30
CA GLU A 736 -8.64 48.46 17.20
C GLU A 736 -8.30 48.11 18.66
N GLY A 737 -7.41 48.90 19.28
CA GLY A 737 -7.19 48.88 20.73
C GLY A 737 -5.78 48.55 21.24
N LYS A 738 -4.74 48.46 20.39
CA LYS A 738 -3.34 48.32 20.86
C LYS A 738 -2.41 49.38 20.24
N PRO A 739 -1.62 50.11 21.05
CA PRO A 739 -0.68 51.11 20.52
C PRO A 739 0.55 50.40 19.91
N GLY A 740 0.63 50.40 18.58
CA GLY A 740 1.84 50.02 17.84
C GLY A 740 2.81 51.21 17.81
N TYR A 741 3.89 51.11 18.57
CA TYR A 741 5.03 52.02 18.54
C TYR A 741 5.73 51.98 17.17
N PHE A 742 5.94 53.14 16.55
CA PHE A 742 7.22 53.61 16.00
C PHE A 742 7.02 55.06 15.51
N GLU A 743 7.26 56.02 16.41
CA GLU A 743 7.62 57.39 16.02
C GLU A 743 9.08 57.36 15.54
N LEU A 744 9.32 57.89 14.33
CA LEU A 744 10.58 58.54 14.01
C LEU A 744 10.25 59.96 13.58
N GLU A 745 10.50 60.88 14.50
CA GLU A 745 10.41 62.34 14.33
C GLU A 745 11.35 62.85 13.22
N LYS A 746 10.98 64.03 12.71
CA LYS A 746 11.82 64.96 11.96
C LYS A 746 12.87 65.62 12.84
#